data_AF-Q7PYI4-F1
#
_entry.id   AF-Q7PYI4-F1
#
_cell.length_a   1.000
_cell.length_b   1.000
_cell.length_c   1.000
_cell.angle_alpha   90.00
_cell.angle_beta   90.00
_cell.angle_gamma   90.00
#
_symmetry.space_group_name_H-M   'P 1'
#
loop_
_entity.id
_entity.type
_entity.pdbx_description
1 polymer ?
#
loop_
_entity_poly.entity_id
_entity_poly.type
_entity_poly.pdbx_seq_one_letter_code
_entity_poly.pdbx_strand_id
1 'polypeptide(L)'
;MQQEDLAYERKLRPIWESIEIGNYKKALQDVEKMLKKKPTLQCARALKAWAYQRLGRTEDSAPLIAALEEEQPIEATTLHALTLYYKETQRLDKICTLFSNAVRQVPGSEELLSQLFIAYMRIDDFKALQSVALQLYKLRPRNSYYFWAVMSVVLQALRGPDAHNAQKAQLLLVLAQRMVDKFIAENKLEGAQEAQLYLQILQEQHKYSEAYDFLQGALCQKLYPGAPVYLRIDLLKQLNKWGELNRLLKELLLQEQDRWDYYQDYINSTFELIRAGEKPDGADYTVEMCHEFLCDIIEAQPKKFRGPYLARLELNRRMVEQRYAAEQLFGKMSDMLAEYFELFADKPCCALDMKLFLEFVKPAHERRTLATKLMNGLGLSSATLPASKEQMQRHICTLQIARYSGAHAIVSEELLHAIYTSLSLHYEHGYNAYGQGLLVTDMGPSDAYALLAAQIMYERAYRMQRSEPAIEALCLLNHLLGNSVNNFHGKLLALQLYHRLGLTQAAQSAYETLDIKHIQLDSLGYLHCAQLANAGFPALAKATYEQTLYFFLNDIDANSEFPKALYNFGTFSKLVEIVDFRSRLANSYHFMLVTVETLLLMVVSSGGTLSQLLAAYRQTRRKPAEDRIRWDKLHDNRDLTIFVSWDPPSDEEEQEEKKDKPMDNGTGGEKEAPVVAAVTKPVGATLEERRERLQKRSYEQDYDLLRLRTGLSKMLFSLVELHLSRTSVECSAAQQLRDDWVTVAADIRSKQHAPISGRYLVNLLPSRLHLYLSLPYERVFTQLADFVLDLWKGYSIEQLTLAADKCSGDVTAIHETMKRAIETYHQSADLLWHWKMTHELVNGCIEMISLMVFLLAVCYDKYLHAPTSQAQPSAGKKVKKGPENSAPNTATTTNASNDASSVVPERERLVLVTKVLRELKQTINAMDLLLASWKPPLVEDSLSAAIERMSLNPKCASTVQSTIAENALTEVRDLRKLLKDKLKLMSKAI
;
A
#
# COMPACT_ATOMS: atom_id res chain seq x y z
N MET A 1 -42.00 -9.87 -35.88
CA MET A 1 -40.86 -9.26 -35.15
C MET A 1 -41.17 -9.12 -33.66
N GLN A 2 -41.90 -8.11 -33.17
CA GLN A 2 -42.02 -7.88 -31.71
C GLN A 2 -42.49 -9.10 -30.86
N GLN A 3 -43.42 -9.93 -31.34
CA GLN A 3 -43.85 -11.14 -30.61
C GLN A 3 -42.81 -12.28 -30.65
N GLU A 4 -42.03 -12.39 -31.73
CA GLU A 4 -40.97 -13.39 -31.84
C GLU A 4 -39.78 -13.01 -30.94
N ASP A 5 -39.38 -11.74 -30.94
CA ASP A 5 -38.28 -11.20 -30.12
C ASP A 5 -38.52 -11.44 -28.62
N LEU A 6 -39.75 -11.18 -28.14
CA LEU A 6 -40.19 -11.46 -26.76
C LEU A 6 -40.14 -12.96 -26.38
N ALA A 7 -40.43 -13.85 -27.32
CA ALA A 7 -40.36 -15.28 -27.09
C ALA A 7 -38.91 -15.79 -27.01
N TYR A 8 -37.97 -15.12 -27.69
CA TYR A 8 -36.54 -15.44 -27.61
C TYR A 8 -35.90 -14.94 -26.33
N GLU A 9 -36.20 -13.72 -25.88
CA GLU A 9 -35.72 -13.20 -24.60
C GLU A 9 -36.09 -14.13 -23.44
N ARG A 10 -37.34 -14.64 -23.42
CA ARG A 10 -37.79 -15.60 -22.40
C ARG A 10 -37.00 -16.92 -22.41
N LYS A 11 -36.51 -17.37 -23.57
CA LYS A 11 -35.69 -18.60 -23.69
C LYS A 11 -34.21 -18.37 -23.39
N LEU A 12 -33.72 -17.14 -23.53
CA LEU A 12 -32.35 -16.78 -23.18
C LEU A 12 -32.20 -16.56 -21.66
N ARG A 13 -33.25 -16.11 -20.96
CA ARG A 13 -33.22 -15.89 -19.49
C ARG A 13 -32.68 -17.07 -18.67
N PRO A 14 -33.11 -18.34 -18.87
CA PRO A 14 -32.56 -19.47 -18.11
C PRO A 14 -31.06 -19.70 -18.34
N ILE A 15 -30.54 -19.33 -19.52
CA ILE A 15 -29.12 -19.41 -19.83
C ILE A 15 -28.36 -18.31 -19.07
N TRP A 16 -28.88 -17.09 -19.10
CA TRP A 16 -28.35 -15.96 -18.32
C TRP A 16 -28.29 -16.31 -16.83
N GLU A 17 -29.40 -16.75 -16.25
CA GLU A 17 -29.48 -17.18 -14.84
C GLU A 17 -28.47 -18.31 -14.53
N SER A 18 -28.31 -19.28 -15.43
CA SER A 18 -27.34 -20.37 -15.21
C SER A 18 -25.89 -19.89 -15.22
N ILE A 19 -25.56 -18.87 -16.00
CA ILE A 19 -24.24 -18.25 -16.01
C ILE A 19 -24.03 -17.37 -14.78
N GLU A 20 -25.04 -16.59 -14.38
CA GLU A 20 -25.02 -15.74 -13.18
C GLU A 20 -24.87 -16.56 -11.89
N ILE A 21 -25.54 -17.71 -11.78
CA ILE A 21 -25.41 -18.66 -10.66
C ILE A 21 -24.04 -19.40 -10.68
N GLY A 22 -23.28 -19.28 -11.77
CA GLY A 22 -21.97 -19.93 -11.93
C GLY A 22 -22.01 -21.37 -12.42
N ASN A 23 -23.18 -21.86 -12.88
CA ASN A 23 -23.33 -23.22 -13.42
C ASN A 23 -23.07 -23.26 -14.94
N TYR A 24 -21.81 -23.03 -15.33
CA TYR A 24 -21.40 -22.94 -16.74
C TYR A 24 -21.61 -24.23 -17.54
N LYS A 25 -21.57 -25.39 -16.88
CA LYS A 25 -21.84 -26.70 -17.54
C LYS A 25 -23.29 -26.80 -17.99
N LYS A 26 -24.24 -26.42 -17.12
CA LYS A 26 -25.66 -26.39 -17.47
C LYS A 26 -25.93 -25.33 -18.53
N ALA A 27 -25.35 -24.14 -18.39
CA ALA A 27 -25.45 -23.08 -19.38
C ALA A 27 -24.99 -23.55 -20.77
N LEU A 28 -23.85 -24.24 -20.88
CA LEU A 28 -23.39 -24.81 -22.14
C LEU A 28 -24.38 -25.83 -22.73
N GLN A 29 -24.92 -26.74 -21.91
CA GLN A 29 -25.90 -27.73 -22.39
C GLN A 29 -27.16 -27.06 -22.96
N ASP A 30 -27.67 -26.03 -22.28
CA ASP A 30 -28.89 -25.34 -22.69
C ASP A 30 -28.65 -24.44 -23.92
N VAL A 31 -27.48 -23.79 -24.00
CA VAL A 31 -27.02 -23.07 -25.19
C VAL A 31 -26.86 -24.02 -26.38
N GLU A 32 -26.29 -25.20 -26.20
CA GLU A 32 -26.14 -26.19 -27.27
C GLU A 32 -27.49 -26.72 -27.76
N LYS A 33 -28.46 -26.96 -26.86
CA LYS A 33 -29.84 -27.30 -27.24
C LYS A 33 -30.50 -26.18 -28.06
N MET A 34 -30.23 -24.93 -27.72
CA MET A 34 -30.74 -23.77 -28.46
C MET A 34 -30.08 -23.63 -29.83
N LEU A 35 -28.75 -23.75 -29.92
CA LEU A 35 -28.02 -23.68 -31.19
C LEU A 35 -28.35 -24.84 -32.14
N LYS A 36 -28.69 -26.03 -31.62
CA LYS A 36 -29.23 -27.12 -32.45
C LYS A 36 -30.53 -26.75 -33.17
N LYS A 37 -31.38 -25.93 -32.54
CA LYS A 37 -32.65 -25.46 -33.12
C LYS A 37 -32.46 -24.25 -34.04
N LYS A 38 -31.52 -23.35 -33.71
CA LYS A 38 -31.18 -22.15 -34.49
C LYS A 38 -29.67 -21.86 -34.43
N PRO A 39 -28.88 -22.39 -35.38
CA PRO A 39 -27.43 -22.22 -35.39
C PRO A 39 -26.97 -20.76 -35.60
N THR A 40 -27.79 -19.94 -36.28
CA THR A 40 -27.46 -18.57 -36.67
C THR A 40 -27.64 -17.53 -35.57
N LEU A 41 -28.23 -17.90 -34.43
CA LEU A 41 -28.52 -16.96 -33.34
C LEU A 41 -27.21 -16.42 -32.72
N GLN A 42 -26.92 -15.14 -32.92
CA GLN A 42 -25.67 -14.50 -32.49
C GLN A 42 -25.52 -14.50 -30.97
N CYS A 43 -26.56 -14.09 -30.23
CA CYS A 43 -26.54 -14.05 -28.76
C CYS A 43 -26.20 -15.42 -28.14
N ALA A 44 -26.78 -16.52 -28.64
CA ALA A 44 -26.49 -17.86 -28.13
C ALA A 44 -25.04 -18.29 -28.39
N ARG A 45 -24.44 -17.91 -29.53
CA ARG A 45 -23.02 -18.15 -29.81
C ARG A 45 -22.11 -17.34 -28.88
N ALA A 46 -22.47 -16.09 -28.59
CA ALA A 46 -21.75 -15.24 -27.64
C ALA A 46 -21.79 -15.84 -26.22
N LEU A 47 -22.97 -16.27 -25.75
CA LEU A 47 -23.14 -16.94 -24.46
C LEU A 47 -22.38 -18.27 -24.39
N LYS A 48 -22.32 -19.03 -25.50
CA LYS A 48 -21.50 -20.25 -25.60
C LYS A 48 -20.02 -19.95 -25.38
N ALA A 49 -19.50 -18.96 -26.10
CA ALA A 49 -18.10 -18.54 -26.00
C ALA A 49 -17.77 -18.05 -24.58
N TRP A 50 -18.70 -17.30 -23.97
CA TRP A 50 -18.55 -16.83 -22.59
C TRP A 50 -18.51 -17.98 -21.57
N ALA A 51 -19.42 -18.95 -21.69
CA ALA A 51 -19.41 -20.12 -20.82
C ALA A 51 -18.15 -20.99 -20.99
N TYR A 52 -17.59 -21.11 -22.21
CA TYR A 52 -16.29 -21.76 -22.42
C TYR A 52 -15.14 -21.01 -21.74
N GLN A 53 -15.15 -19.68 -21.79
CA GLN A 53 -14.15 -18.85 -21.13
C GLN A 53 -14.13 -19.07 -19.60
N ARG A 54 -15.32 -19.11 -18.96
CA ARG A 54 -15.45 -19.41 -17.52
C ARG A 54 -14.98 -20.80 -17.12
N LEU A 55 -14.97 -21.74 -18.07
CA LEU A 55 -14.44 -23.10 -17.86
C LEU A 55 -12.95 -23.23 -18.20
N GLY A 56 -12.27 -22.13 -18.54
CA GLY A 56 -10.84 -22.12 -18.91
C GLY A 56 -10.54 -22.62 -20.33
N ARG A 57 -11.58 -22.93 -21.13
CA ARG A 57 -11.42 -23.43 -22.52
C ARG A 57 -11.33 -22.28 -23.51
N THR A 58 -10.21 -21.56 -23.46
CA THR A 58 -9.99 -20.37 -24.31
C THR A 58 -9.85 -20.72 -25.80
N GLU A 59 -9.35 -21.93 -26.11
CA GLU A 59 -9.21 -22.42 -27.49
C GLU A 59 -10.57 -22.64 -28.17
N ASP A 60 -11.57 -23.10 -27.40
CA ASP A 60 -12.94 -23.31 -27.89
C ASP A 60 -13.72 -22.00 -28.01
N SER A 61 -13.43 -20.99 -27.18
CA SER A 61 -14.12 -19.70 -27.19
C SER A 61 -13.65 -18.78 -28.32
N ALA A 62 -12.34 -18.78 -28.63
CA ALA A 62 -11.73 -17.91 -29.63
C ALA A 62 -12.37 -17.95 -31.04
N PRO A 63 -12.63 -19.13 -31.67
CA PRO A 63 -13.20 -19.17 -33.01
C PRO A 63 -14.66 -18.67 -33.06
N LEU A 64 -15.43 -18.91 -31.99
CA LEU A 64 -16.81 -18.41 -31.89
C LEU A 64 -16.84 -16.88 -31.84
N ILE A 65 -15.90 -16.28 -31.12
CA ILE A 65 -15.79 -14.82 -31.00
C ILE A 65 -15.28 -14.20 -32.30
N ALA A 66 -14.28 -14.79 -32.95
CA ALA A 66 -13.78 -14.31 -34.23
C ALA A 66 -14.89 -14.26 -35.30
N ALA A 67 -15.73 -15.30 -35.38
CA ALA A 67 -16.88 -15.32 -36.28
C ALA A 67 -17.91 -14.21 -35.94
N LEU A 68 -18.16 -13.95 -34.65
CA LEU A 68 -19.06 -12.87 -34.22
C LEU A 68 -18.47 -11.47 -34.46
N GLU A 69 -17.15 -11.31 -34.38
CA GLU A 69 -16.46 -10.07 -34.74
C GLU A 69 -16.61 -9.78 -36.25
N GLU A 70 -16.56 -10.79 -37.11
CA GLU A 70 -16.77 -10.62 -38.55
C GLU A 70 -18.21 -10.24 -38.91
N GLU A 71 -19.20 -10.79 -38.20
CA GLU A 71 -20.63 -10.53 -38.47
C GLU A 71 -21.12 -9.15 -38.01
N GLN A 72 -20.37 -8.44 -37.16
CA GLN A 72 -20.67 -7.07 -36.69
C GLN A 72 -22.11 -6.89 -36.14
N PRO A 73 -22.46 -7.56 -35.03
CA PRO A 73 -23.81 -7.58 -34.49
C PRO A 73 -24.29 -6.20 -34.02
N ILE A 74 -25.59 -5.95 -34.14
CA ILE A 74 -26.26 -4.69 -33.72
C ILE A 74 -27.25 -4.93 -32.55
N GLU A 75 -27.69 -6.18 -32.36
CA GLU A 75 -28.71 -6.54 -31.37
C GLU A 75 -28.21 -6.32 -29.93
N ALA A 76 -28.99 -5.59 -29.11
CA ALA A 76 -28.61 -5.21 -27.75
C ALA A 76 -28.24 -6.40 -26.84
N THR A 77 -28.97 -7.51 -26.94
CA THR A 77 -28.71 -8.75 -26.15
C THR A 77 -27.38 -9.39 -26.52
N THR A 78 -27.03 -9.41 -27.82
CA THR A 78 -25.76 -9.92 -28.34
C THR A 78 -24.60 -9.00 -27.95
N LEU A 79 -24.77 -7.68 -28.09
CA LEU A 79 -23.79 -6.69 -27.66
C LEU A 79 -23.49 -6.79 -26.16
N HIS A 80 -24.52 -6.99 -25.34
CA HIS A 80 -24.36 -7.18 -23.90
C HIS A 80 -23.55 -8.44 -23.56
N ALA A 81 -23.87 -9.58 -24.18
CA ALA A 81 -23.12 -10.83 -23.99
C ALA A 81 -21.64 -10.70 -24.40
N LEU A 82 -21.36 -10.05 -25.53
CA LEU A 82 -19.99 -9.78 -25.98
C LEU A 82 -19.25 -8.81 -25.04
N THR A 83 -19.95 -7.78 -24.52
CA THR A 83 -19.37 -6.85 -23.55
C THR A 83 -18.91 -7.56 -22.28
N LEU A 84 -19.73 -8.49 -21.75
CA LEU A 84 -19.37 -9.27 -20.56
C LEU A 84 -18.18 -10.21 -20.83
N TYR A 85 -18.16 -10.88 -21.99
CA TYR A 85 -17.03 -11.69 -22.41
C TYR A 85 -15.72 -10.86 -22.53
N TYR A 86 -15.78 -9.67 -23.14
CA TYR A 86 -14.61 -8.81 -23.29
C TYR A 86 -14.15 -8.20 -21.98
N LYS A 87 -15.08 -7.84 -21.09
CA LYS A 87 -14.77 -7.39 -19.73
C LYS A 87 -13.97 -8.46 -18.97
N GLU A 88 -14.44 -9.69 -19.00
CA GLU A 88 -13.76 -10.80 -18.33
C GLU A 88 -12.40 -11.16 -18.95
N THR A 89 -12.26 -11.04 -20.27
CA THR A 89 -10.97 -11.29 -20.93
C THR A 89 -10.00 -10.11 -20.84
N GLN A 90 -10.40 -9.01 -20.19
CA GLN A 90 -9.66 -7.75 -20.05
C GLN A 90 -9.27 -7.13 -21.40
N ARG A 91 -10.15 -7.26 -22.41
CA ARG A 91 -10.00 -6.70 -23.76
C ARG A 91 -11.01 -5.58 -23.99
N LEU A 92 -10.85 -4.49 -23.24
CA LEU A 92 -11.80 -3.36 -23.24
C LEU A 92 -11.81 -2.57 -24.56
N ASP A 93 -10.69 -2.55 -25.27
CA ASP A 93 -10.53 -1.98 -26.62
C ASP A 93 -11.51 -2.60 -27.64
N LYS A 94 -11.77 -3.90 -27.51
CA LYS A 94 -12.73 -4.62 -28.35
C LYS A 94 -14.17 -4.19 -28.09
N ILE A 95 -14.49 -3.76 -26.88
CA ILE A 95 -15.82 -3.21 -26.54
C ILE A 95 -16.03 -1.88 -27.28
N CYS A 96 -15.02 -1.00 -27.31
CA CYS A 96 -15.07 0.24 -28.09
C CYS A 96 -15.27 -0.05 -29.58
N THR A 97 -14.53 -1.01 -30.13
CA THR A 97 -14.66 -1.42 -31.54
C THR A 97 -16.06 -1.95 -31.85
N LEU A 98 -16.60 -2.80 -30.97
CA LEU A 98 -17.93 -3.39 -31.08
C LEU A 98 -19.03 -2.31 -31.17
N PHE A 99 -19.05 -1.38 -30.22
CA PHE A 99 -20.06 -0.30 -30.22
C PHE A 99 -19.82 0.73 -31.33
N SER A 100 -18.57 1.01 -31.70
CA SER A 100 -18.26 1.89 -32.83
C SER A 100 -18.85 1.35 -34.14
N ASN A 101 -18.77 0.03 -34.36
CA ASN A 101 -19.35 -0.59 -35.54
C ASN A 101 -20.88 -0.62 -35.51
N ALA A 102 -21.49 -0.82 -34.34
CA ALA A 102 -22.94 -0.74 -34.18
C ALA A 102 -23.47 0.69 -34.44
N VAL A 103 -22.82 1.72 -33.90
CA VAL A 103 -23.15 3.14 -34.15
C VAL A 103 -22.98 3.50 -35.62
N ARG A 104 -21.96 2.97 -36.31
CA ARG A 104 -21.77 3.20 -37.76
C ARG A 104 -22.96 2.66 -38.57
N GLN A 105 -23.57 1.56 -38.15
CA GLN A 105 -24.73 0.97 -38.82
C GLN A 105 -26.04 1.71 -38.45
N VAL A 106 -26.16 2.18 -37.20
CA VAL A 106 -27.35 2.90 -36.71
C VAL A 106 -26.94 4.19 -35.99
N PRO A 107 -26.57 5.25 -36.74
CA PRO A 107 -26.03 6.48 -36.14
C PRO A 107 -27.08 7.32 -35.38
N GLY A 108 -28.37 7.05 -35.59
CA GLY A 108 -29.48 7.77 -34.93
C GLY A 108 -29.87 7.23 -33.55
N SER A 109 -29.18 6.21 -33.03
CA SER A 109 -29.53 5.59 -31.74
C SER A 109 -28.83 6.29 -30.57
N GLU A 110 -29.61 6.99 -29.73
CA GLU A 110 -29.14 7.58 -28.47
C GLU A 110 -28.58 6.53 -27.51
N GLU A 111 -29.18 5.33 -27.48
CA GLU A 111 -28.74 4.23 -26.63
C GLU A 111 -27.35 3.71 -27.04
N LEU A 112 -27.13 3.45 -28.34
CA LEU A 112 -25.84 2.96 -28.83
C LEU A 112 -24.73 4.00 -28.64
N LEU A 113 -25.02 5.28 -28.88
CA LEU A 113 -24.07 6.36 -28.61
C LEU A 113 -23.74 6.48 -27.11
N SER A 114 -24.74 6.31 -26.23
CA SER A 114 -24.53 6.31 -24.78
C SER A 114 -23.68 5.12 -24.33
N GLN A 115 -23.89 3.93 -24.89
CA GLN A 115 -23.06 2.76 -24.62
C GLN A 115 -21.63 2.92 -25.17
N LEU A 116 -21.49 3.54 -26.35
CA LEU A 116 -20.18 3.88 -26.92
C LEU A 116 -19.43 4.88 -26.03
N PHE A 117 -20.12 5.89 -25.48
CA PHE A 117 -19.54 6.81 -24.51
C PHE A 117 -19.02 6.05 -23.28
N ILE A 118 -19.84 5.15 -22.69
CA ILE A 118 -19.41 4.32 -21.56
C ILE A 118 -18.22 3.42 -21.94
N ALA A 119 -18.18 2.88 -23.15
CA ALA A 119 -17.07 2.06 -23.62
C ALA A 119 -15.75 2.85 -23.65
N TYR A 120 -15.75 4.07 -24.22
CA TYR A 120 -14.57 4.94 -24.22
C TYR A 120 -14.16 5.40 -22.81
N MET A 121 -15.14 5.56 -21.93
CA MET A 121 -14.91 5.96 -20.54
C MET A 121 -14.17 4.86 -19.76
N ARG A 122 -14.41 3.57 -20.08
CA ARG A 122 -13.71 2.44 -19.44
C ARG A 122 -12.22 2.39 -19.78
N ILE A 123 -11.83 2.91 -20.94
CA ILE A 123 -10.42 2.96 -21.39
C ILE A 123 -9.79 4.35 -21.23
N ASP A 124 -10.50 5.29 -20.58
CA ASP A 124 -10.07 6.68 -20.36
C ASP A 124 -9.69 7.44 -21.66
N ASP A 125 -10.34 7.13 -22.80
CA ASP A 125 -10.16 7.87 -24.06
C ASP A 125 -11.04 9.14 -24.07
N PHE A 126 -10.55 10.16 -23.37
CA PHE A 126 -11.28 11.42 -23.21
C PHE A 126 -11.53 12.18 -24.52
N LYS A 127 -10.70 11.95 -25.55
CA LYS A 127 -10.88 12.57 -26.87
C LYS A 127 -12.06 11.93 -27.60
N ALA A 128 -12.15 10.61 -27.56
CA ALA A 128 -13.30 9.91 -28.10
C ALA A 128 -14.59 10.25 -27.33
N LEU A 129 -14.52 10.40 -25.99
CA LEU A 129 -15.65 10.86 -25.18
C LEU A 129 -16.20 12.21 -25.65
N GLN A 130 -15.32 13.20 -25.86
CA GLN A 130 -15.74 14.52 -26.38
C GLN A 130 -16.46 14.38 -27.72
N SER A 131 -15.93 13.58 -28.65
CA SER A 131 -16.54 13.37 -29.98
C SER A 131 -17.93 12.76 -29.88
N VAL A 132 -18.08 11.71 -29.07
CA VAL A 132 -19.37 11.01 -28.87
C VAL A 132 -20.38 11.91 -28.14
N ALA A 133 -19.95 12.67 -27.13
CA ALA A 133 -20.82 13.61 -26.43
C ALA A 133 -21.37 14.71 -27.36
N LEU A 134 -20.55 15.22 -28.28
CA LEU A 134 -21.01 16.18 -29.30
C LEU A 134 -21.97 15.55 -30.32
N GLN A 135 -21.79 14.27 -30.67
CA GLN A 135 -22.75 13.54 -31.51
C GLN A 135 -24.09 13.36 -30.80
N LEU A 136 -24.08 12.98 -29.52
CA LEU A 136 -25.27 12.92 -28.67
C LEU A 136 -25.97 14.28 -28.58
N TYR A 137 -25.23 15.37 -28.37
CA TYR A 137 -25.78 16.71 -28.33
C TYR A 137 -26.41 17.14 -29.67
N LYS A 138 -25.79 16.79 -30.81
CA LYS A 138 -26.37 17.05 -32.15
C LYS A 138 -27.67 16.28 -32.38
N LEU A 139 -27.75 15.04 -31.88
CA LEU A 139 -28.96 14.22 -31.98
C LEU A 139 -30.07 14.71 -31.05
N ARG A 140 -29.70 15.06 -29.81
CA ARG A 140 -30.58 15.57 -28.75
C ARG A 140 -29.89 16.74 -28.04
N PRO A 141 -30.30 18.00 -28.27
CA PRO A 141 -29.65 19.16 -27.68
C PRO A 141 -30.01 19.34 -26.21
N ARG A 142 -29.53 18.42 -25.36
CA ARG A 142 -29.62 18.51 -23.89
C ARG A 142 -28.35 19.15 -23.33
N ASN A 143 -28.49 20.06 -22.38
CA ASN A 143 -27.35 20.70 -21.72
C ASN A 143 -26.41 19.67 -21.09
N SER A 144 -26.94 18.59 -20.53
CA SER A 144 -26.15 17.49 -19.98
C SER A 144 -25.10 16.94 -20.97
N TYR A 145 -25.48 16.64 -22.20
CA TYR A 145 -24.56 16.12 -23.22
C TYR A 145 -23.53 17.15 -23.68
N TYR A 146 -23.89 18.44 -23.66
CA TYR A 146 -22.92 19.52 -23.89
C TYR A 146 -21.85 19.56 -22.79
N PHE A 147 -22.28 19.51 -21.53
CA PHE A 147 -21.39 19.49 -20.38
C PHE A 147 -20.60 18.18 -20.24
N TRP A 148 -21.11 17.07 -20.77
CA TRP A 148 -20.30 15.86 -20.95
C TRP A 148 -19.10 16.14 -21.85
N ALA A 149 -19.31 16.83 -22.98
CA ALA A 149 -18.24 17.22 -23.87
C ALA A 149 -17.26 18.21 -23.20
N VAL A 150 -17.76 19.23 -22.49
CA VAL A 150 -16.92 20.18 -21.73
C VAL A 150 -16.04 19.43 -20.73
N MET A 151 -16.64 18.57 -19.90
CA MET A 151 -15.90 17.81 -18.90
C MET A 151 -14.90 16.84 -19.54
N SER A 152 -15.24 16.21 -20.67
CA SER A 152 -14.28 15.39 -21.42
C SER A 152 -13.09 16.20 -21.94
N VAL A 153 -13.26 17.48 -22.28
CA VAL A 153 -12.13 18.37 -22.62
C VAL A 153 -11.29 18.69 -21.39
N VAL A 154 -11.92 18.94 -20.24
CA VAL A 154 -11.21 19.16 -18.96
C VAL A 154 -10.39 17.93 -18.59
N LEU A 155 -10.94 16.72 -18.71
CA LEU A 155 -10.21 15.48 -18.46
C LEU A 155 -9.07 15.26 -19.46
N GLN A 156 -9.22 15.65 -20.73
CA GLN A 156 -8.09 15.64 -21.68
C GLN A 156 -6.94 16.53 -21.21
N ALA A 157 -7.27 17.73 -20.72
CA ALA A 157 -6.26 18.69 -20.24
C ALA A 157 -5.55 18.19 -18.97
N LEU A 158 -6.32 17.66 -18.02
CA LEU A 158 -5.80 17.32 -16.69
C LEU A 158 -5.19 15.91 -16.63
N ARG A 159 -5.74 14.93 -17.36
CA ARG A 159 -5.41 13.50 -17.23
C ARG A 159 -5.25 12.76 -18.57
N GLY A 160 -5.39 13.46 -19.70
CA GLY A 160 -5.16 12.89 -21.01
C GLY A 160 -3.68 12.56 -21.28
N PRO A 161 -3.38 11.90 -22.41
CA PRO A 161 -2.00 11.55 -22.77
C PRO A 161 -1.07 12.77 -22.93
N ASP A 162 -1.64 13.93 -23.23
CA ASP A 162 -0.93 15.20 -23.38
C ASP A 162 -0.94 16.07 -22.09
N ALA A 163 -1.44 15.57 -20.96
CA ALA A 163 -1.59 16.35 -19.72
C ALA A 163 -0.26 16.87 -19.15
N HIS A 164 0.85 16.16 -19.41
CA HIS A 164 2.19 16.60 -19.02
C HIS A 164 2.68 17.81 -19.83
N ASN A 165 2.06 18.11 -20.98
CA ASN A 165 2.38 19.28 -21.80
C ASN A 165 1.51 20.46 -21.39
N ALA A 166 2.07 21.34 -20.55
CA ALA A 166 1.39 22.52 -20.02
C ALA A 166 0.77 23.42 -21.11
N GLN A 167 1.40 23.56 -22.28
CA GLN A 167 0.85 24.39 -23.37
C GLN A 167 -0.40 23.77 -24.00
N LYS A 168 -0.39 22.45 -24.22
CA LYS A 168 -1.56 21.73 -24.75
C LYS A 168 -2.68 21.65 -23.73
N ALA A 169 -2.35 21.40 -22.46
CA ALA A 169 -3.30 21.40 -21.36
C ALA A 169 -4.00 22.78 -21.28
N GLN A 170 -3.23 23.87 -21.32
CA GLN A 170 -3.79 25.22 -21.33
C GLN A 170 -4.68 25.48 -22.55
N LEU A 171 -4.29 25.05 -23.75
CA LEU A 171 -5.12 25.19 -24.95
C LEU A 171 -6.47 24.47 -24.81
N LEU A 172 -6.47 23.27 -24.23
CA LEU A 172 -7.68 22.50 -23.96
C LEU A 172 -8.56 23.15 -22.89
N LEU A 173 -7.96 23.69 -21.82
CA LEU A 173 -8.71 24.45 -20.81
C LEU A 173 -9.33 25.72 -21.40
N VAL A 174 -8.60 26.44 -22.25
CA VAL A 174 -9.13 27.61 -22.99
C VAL A 174 -10.28 27.19 -23.91
N LEU A 175 -10.20 26.02 -24.56
CA LEU A 175 -11.31 25.48 -25.33
C LEU A 175 -12.53 25.20 -24.43
N ALA A 176 -12.33 24.58 -23.28
CA ALA A 176 -13.41 24.32 -22.31
C ALA A 176 -14.05 25.63 -21.81
N GLN A 177 -13.25 26.65 -21.48
CA GLN A 177 -13.75 27.98 -21.13
C GLN A 177 -14.60 28.57 -22.27
N ARG A 178 -14.10 28.58 -23.51
CA ARG A 178 -14.86 29.13 -24.66
C ARG A 178 -16.19 28.41 -24.89
N MET A 179 -16.24 27.10 -24.62
CA MET A 179 -17.48 26.33 -24.70
C MET A 179 -18.50 26.82 -23.67
N VAL A 180 -18.08 27.02 -22.42
CA VAL A 180 -18.96 27.52 -21.36
C VAL A 180 -19.32 29.00 -21.57
N ASP A 181 -18.36 29.85 -21.96
CA ASP A 181 -18.60 31.27 -22.26
C ASP A 181 -19.68 31.44 -23.35
N LYS A 182 -19.64 30.60 -24.40
CA LYS A 182 -20.68 30.57 -25.42
C LYS A 182 -22.05 30.22 -24.82
N PHE A 183 -22.09 29.24 -23.92
CA PHE A 183 -23.32 28.84 -23.24
C PHE A 183 -23.86 29.92 -22.30
N ILE A 184 -22.97 30.67 -21.63
CA ILE A 184 -23.29 31.84 -20.82
C ILE A 184 -23.87 32.95 -21.70
N ALA A 185 -23.23 33.26 -22.83
CA ALA A 185 -23.70 34.29 -23.77
C ALA A 185 -25.07 33.95 -24.39
N GLU A 186 -25.35 32.66 -24.59
CA GLU A 186 -26.65 32.16 -25.06
C GLU A 186 -27.71 32.03 -23.94
N ASN A 187 -27.39 32.38 -22.68
CA ASN A 187 -28.23 32.21 -21.49
C ASN A 187 -28.74 30.77 -21.27
N LYS A 188 -27.91 29.78 -21.60
CA LYS A 188 -28.23 28.34 -21.48
C LYS A 188 -27.64 27.68 -20.23
N LEU A 189 -26.91 28.42 -19.41
CA LEU A 189 -26.39 27.93 -18.13
C LEU A 189 -27.53 27.87 -17.11
N GLU A 190 -27.94 26.67 -16.71
CA GLU A 190 -29.16 26.42 -15.93
C GLU A 190 -28.86 25.84 -14.54
N GLY A 191 -27.73 25.17 -14.34
CA GLY A 191 -27.45 24.38 -13.15
C GLY A 191 -26.27 24.84 -12.29
N ALA A 192 -26.36 24.58 -10.98
CA ALA A 192 -25.26 24.81 -10.02
C ALA A 192 -23.98 24.05 -10.39
N GLN A 193 -24.11 22.80 -10.88
CA GLN A 193 -22.98 21.97 -11.28
C GLN A 193 -22.22 22.53 -12.49
N GLU A 194 -22.94 23.19 -13.39
CA GLU A 194 -22.36 23.83 -14.57
C GLU A 194 -21.57 25.07 -14.18
N ALA A 195 -22.12 25.87 -13.25
CA ALA A 195 -21.42 27.01 -12.65
C ALA A 195 -20.17 26.56 -11.84
N GLN A 196 -20.28 25.47 -11.08
CA GLN A 196 -19.14 24.89 -10.35
C GLN A 196 -18.05 24.40 -11.31
N LEU A 197 -18.40 23.73 -12.42
CA LEU A 197 -17.43 23.32 -13.42
C LEU A 197 -16.74 24.52 -14.08
N TYR A 198 -17.47 25.60 -14.34
CA TYR A 198 -16.87 26.83 -14.87
C TYR A 198 -15.85 27.45 -13.92
N LEU A 199 -16.19 27.54 -12.63
CA LEU A 199 -15.27 27.97 -11.58
C LEU A 199 -14.01 27.09 -11.54
N GLN A 200 -14.17 25.76 -11.61
CA GLN A 200 -13.06 24.82 -11.68
C GLN A 200 -12.18 25.08 -12.91
N ILE A 201 -12.76 25.26 -14.10
CA ILE A 201 -12.02 25.55 -15.33
C ILE A 201 -11.19 26.84 -15.18
N LEU A 202 -11.75 27.89 -14.59
CA LEU A 202 -11.03 29.15 -14.37
C LEU A 202 -9.91 29.00 -13.33
N GLN A 203 -10.13 28.24 -12.26
CA GLN A 203 -9.11 27.94 -11.25
C GLN A 203 -7.94 27.13 -11.82
N GLU A 204 -8.22 26.10 -12.61
CA GLU A 204 -7.21 25.27 -13.30
C GLU A 204 -6.41 26.08 -14.35
N GLN A 205 -7.00 27.15 -14.91
CA GLN A 205 -6.28 28.09 -15.77
C GLN A 205 -5.51 29.18 -15.02
N HIS A 206 -5.57 29.18 -13.67
CA HIS A 206 -5.03 30.24 -12.82
C HIS A 206 -5.64 31.63 -13.08
N LYS A 207 -6.85 31.68 -13.64
CA LYS A 207 -7.62 32.93 -13.88
C LYS A 207 -8.45 33.30 -12.66
N TYR A 208 -7.79 33.50 -11.53
CA TYR A 208 -8.46 33.70 -10.24
C TYR A 208 -9.33 34.97 -10.19
N SER A 209 -8.98 36.02 -10.95
CA SER A 209 -9.79 37.24 -11.02
C SER A 209 -11.12 36.98 -11.71
N GLU A 210 -11.10 36.35 -12.88
CA GLU A 210 -12.32 35.96 -13.61
C GLU A 210 -13.19 35.03 -12.75
N ALA A 211 -12.57 34.09 -12.01
CA ALA A 211 -13.28 33.19 -11.12
C ALA A 211 -13.96 33.93 -9.95
N TYR A 212 -13.25 34.90 -9.35
CA TYR A 212 -13.79 35.72 -8.26
C TYR A 212 -14.95 36.60 -8.74
N ASP A 213 -14.78 37.26 -9.89
CA ASP A 213 -15.81 38.11 -10.49
C ASP A 213 -17.06 37.30 -10.86
N PHE A 214 -16.87 36.08 -11.41
CA PHE A 214 -17.97 35.17 -11.67
C PHE A 214 -18.67 34.73 -10.38
N LEU A 215 -17.91 34.35 -9.34
CA LEU A 215 -18.46 33.93 -8.04
C LEU A 215 -19.31 35.03 -7.39
N GLN A 216 -18.87 36.29 -7.49
CA GLN A 216 -19.63 37.45 -7.00
C GLN A 216 -20.74 37.90 -7.94
N GLY A 217 -20.69 37.50 -9.21
CA GLY A 217 -21.65 37.87 -10.22
C GLY A 217 -23.05 37.35 -9.95
N ALA A 218 -24.06 38.12 -10.37
CA ALA A 218 -25.47 37.78 -10.20
C ALA A 218 -25.85 36.41 -10.82
N LEU A 219 -25.15 35.99 -11.90
CA LEU A 219 -25.38 34.70 -12.54
C LEU A 219 -24.98 33.53 -11.62
N CYS A 220 -23.77 33.57 -11.05
CA CYS A 220 -23.32 32.50 -10.14
C CYS A 220 -24.13 32.51 -8.85
N GLN A 221 -24.43 33.67 -8.27
CA GLN A 221 -25.27 33.75 -7.06
C GLN A 221 -26.68 33.20 -7.30
N LYS A 222 -27.25 33.39 -8.50
CA LYS A 222 -28.55 32.83 -8.87
C LYS A 222 -28.49 31.29 -9.04
N LEU A 223 -27.45 30.78 -9.71
CA LEU A 223 -27.36 29.36 -10.06
C LEU A 223 -26.76 28.52 -8.93
N TYR A 224 -25.87 29.09 -8.13
CA TYR A 224 -25.14 28.45 -7.05
C TYR A 224 -25.14 29.31 -5.76
N PRO A 225 -26.32 29.60 -5.18
CA PRO A 225 -26.44 30.45 -3.98
C PRO A 225 -25.75 29.85 -2.75
N GLY A 226 -25.63 28.51 -2.69
CA GLY A 226 -24.94 27.78 -1.62
C GLY A 226 -23.46 27.54 -1.88
N ALA A 227 -22.80 28.38 -2.68
CA ALA A 227 -21.38 28.24 -2.96
C ALA A 227 -20.57 28.19 -1.64
N PRO A 228 -19.71 27.16 -1.43
CA PRO A 228 -18.95 27.04 -0.21
C PRO A 228 -18.03 28.23 0.04
N VAL A 229 -17.99 28.72 1.27
CA VAL A 229 -17.19 29.89 1.66
C VAL A 229 -15.69 29.67 1.45
N TYR A 230 -15.20 28.42 1.56
CA TYR A 230 -13.79 28.10 1.31
C TYR A 230 -13.35 28.51 -0.10
N LEU A 231 -14.24 28.44 -1.10
CA LEU A 231 -13.91 28.85 -2.47
C LEU A 231 -13.56 30.34 -2.54
N ARG A 232 -14.30 31.17 -1.79
CA ARG A 232 -14.02 32.60 -1.68
C ARG A 232 -12.71 32.85 -0.94
N ILE A 233 -12.46 32.11 0.15
CA ILE A 233 -11.21 32.19 0.92
C ILE A 233 -10.01 31.86 0.02
N ASP A 234 -10.07 30.75 -0.72
CA ASP A 234 -8.99 30.29 -1.59
C ASP A 234 -8.72 31.28 -2.73
N LEU A 235 -9.76 31.81 -3.38
CA LEU A 235 -9.61 32.83 -4.42
C LEU A 235 -8.98 34.12 -3.88
N LEU A 236 -9.39 34.58 -2.70
CA LEU A 236 -8.81 35.77 -2.07
C LEU A 236 -7.33 35.57 -1.70
N LYS A 237 -6.95 34.37 -1.22
CA LYS A 237 -5.55 34.00 -0.98
C LYS A 237 -4.74 34.05 -2.28
N GLN A 238 -5.23 33.40 -3.34
CA GLN A 238 -4.54 33.37 -4.64
C GLN A 238 -4.42 34.76 -5.30
N LEU A 239 -5.38 35.65 -5.04
CA LEU A 239 -5.36 37.04 -5.51
C LEU A 239 -4.55 37.99 -4.61
N ASN A 240 -3.96 37.51 -3.51
CA ASN A 240 -3.27 38.33 -2.50
C ASN A 240 -4.15 39.46 -1.93
N LYS A 241 -5.47 39.28 -1.90
CA LYS A 241 -6.41 40.27 -1.37
C LYS A 241 -6.57 40.13 0.14
N TRP A 242 -5.44 40.26 0.86
CA TRP A 242 -5.35 39.96 2.29
C TRP A 242 -6.28 40.82 3.15
N GLY A 243 -6.51 42.09 2.80
CA GLY A 243 -7.43 42.96 3.54
C GLY A 243 -8.92 42.59 3.39
N GLU A 244 -9.35 42.11 2.22
CA GLU A 244 -10.70 41.56 2.04
C GLU A 244 -10.84 40.22 2.78
N LEU A 245 -9.80 39.38 2.71
CA LEU A 245 -9.78 38.08 3.38
C LEU A 245 -9.81 38.22 4.91
N ASN A 246 -8.99 39.11 5.48
CA ASN A 246 -8.93 39.33 6.91
C ASN A 246 -10.29 39.76 7.47
N ARG A 247 -10.97 40.72 6.82
CA ARG A 247 -12.33 41.15 7.19
C ARG A 247 -13.34 40.01 7.11
N LEU A 248 -13.32 39.25 6.02
CA LEU A 248 -14.20 38.09 5.85
C LEU A 248 -13.99 37.08 6.97
N LEU A 249 -12.73 36.77 7.32
CA LEU A 249 -12.41 35.83 8.38
C LEU A 249 -12.83 36.35 9.77
N LYS A 250 -12.70 37.64 10.05
CA LYS A 250 -13.23 38.24 11.29
C LYS A 250 -14.74 38.06 11.37
N GLU A 251 -15.48 38.37 10.30
CA GLU A 251 -16.93 38.19 10.24
C GLU A 251 -17.32 36.72 10.48
N LEU A 252 -16.61 35.78 9.86
CA LEU A 252 -16.84 34.34 10.02
C LEU A 252 -16.50 33.84 11.42
N LEU A 253 -15.39 34.31 12.01
CA LEU A 253 -14.97 33.94 13.37
C LEU A 253 -15.93 34.48 14.43
N LEU A 254 -16.53 35.66 14.21
CA LEU A 254 -17.59 36.17 15.09
C LEU A 254 -18.86 35.31 15.06
N GLN A 255 -19.14 34.64 13.93
CA GLN A 255 -20.25 33.70 13.77
C GLN A 255 -19.91 32.31 14.36
N GLU A 256 -18.73 31.76 14.03
CA GLU A 256 -18.25 30.45 14.48
C GLU A 256 -16.85 30.54 15.12
N GLN A 257 -16.82 30.77 16.44
CA GLN A 257 -15.61 31.13 17.19
C GLN A 257 -14.63 29.98 17.46
N ASP A 258 -14.99 28.72 17.19
CA ASP A 258 -14.13 27.55 17.45
C ASP A 258 -13.49 26.96 16.17
N ARG A 259 -13.64 27.66 15.03
CA ARG A 259 -13.10 27.26 13.72
C ARG A 259 -11.59 27.47 13.62
N TRP A 260 -10.84 26.41 13.92
CA TRP A 260 -9.38 26.41 13.92
C TRP A 260 -8.76 26.81 12.57
N ASP A 261 -9.32 26.32 11.46
CA ASP A 261 -8.88 26.63 10.10
C ASP A 261 -8.97 28.14 9.79
N TYR A 262 -10.04 28.80 10.23
CA TYR A 262 -10.21 30.24 10.05
C TYR A 262 -9.20 31.05 10.86
N TYR A 263 -8.84 30.62 12.07
CA TYR A 263 -7.78 31.27 12.84
C TYR A 263 -6.41 31.17 12.15
N GLN A 264 -6.08 30.02 11.58
CA GLN A 264 -4.82 29.85 10.85
C GLN A 264 -4.72 30.81 9.67
N ASP A 265 -5.79 30.92 8.87
CA ASP A 265 -5.86 31.84 7.73
C ASP A 265 -5.90 33.31 8.16
N TYR A 266 -6.58 33.62 9.26
CA TYR A 266 -6.70 34.99 9.78
C TYR A 266 -5.34 35.49 10.29
N ILE A 267 -4.64 34.69 11.09
CA ILE A 267 -3.28 35.00 11.54
C ILE A 267 -2.36 35.13 10.33
N ASN A 268 -2.43 34.22 9.36
CA ASN A 268 -1.63 34.32 8.14
C ASN A 268 -1.89 35.63 7.39
N SER A 269 -3.16 36.01 7.20
CA SER A 269 -3.53 37.26 6.53
C SER A 269 -3.00 38.50 7.26
N THR A 270 -2.96 38.48 8.60
CA THR A 270 -2.40 39.57 9.41
C THR A 270 -0.89 39.71 9.14
N PHE A 271 -0.14 38.61 9.16
CA PHE A 271 1.31 38.64 8.87
C PHE A 271 1.61 39.05 7.43
N GLU A 272 0.76 38.69 6.47
CA GLU A 272 0.91 39.13 5.07
C GLU A 272 0.66 40.64 4.92
N LEU A 273 -0.33 41.20 5.63
CA LEU A 273 -0.56 42.66 5.68
C LEU A 273 0.61 43.41 6.32
N ILE A 274 1.15 42.89 7.43
CA ILE A 274 2.36 43.44 8.07
C ILE A 274 3.53 43.46 7.09
N ARG A 275 3.74 42.34 6.38
CA ARG A 275 4.83 42.18 5.40
C ARG A 275 4.69 43.12 4.20
N ALA A 276 3.46 43.33 3.72
CA ALA A 276 3.16 44.24 2.62
C ALA A 276 3.14 45.73 3.06
N GLY A 277 3.04 46.01 4.37
CA GLY A 277 2.86 47.36 4.90
C GLY A 277 1.47 47.95 4.58
N GLU A 278 0.50 47.11 4.22
CA GLU A 278 -0.85 47.51 3.87
C GLU A 278 -1.68 47.78 5.13
N LYS A 279 -2.51 48.83 5.09
CA LYS A 279 -3.41 49.18 6.20
C LYS A 279 -4.86 49.32 5.71
N PRO A 280 -5.51 48.20 5.33
CA PRO A 280 -6.88 48.24 4.83
C PRO A 280 -7.86 48.56 5.95
N ASP A 281 -8.86 49.39 5.67
CA ASP A 281 -9.90 49.73 6.64
C ASP A 281 -10.67 48.49 7.12
N GLY A 282 -10.75 48.32 8.44
CA GLY A 282 -11.45 47.21 9.10
C GLY A 282 -10.67 45.89 9.18
N ALA A 283 -9.48 45.80 8.57
CA ALA A 283 -8.59 44.64 8.68
C ALA A 283 -7.57 44.84 9.80
N ASP A 284 -7.14 43.72 10.40
CA ASP A 284 -6.07 43.73 11.40
C ASP A 284 -4.73 43.55 10.69
N TYR A 285 -3.89 44.59 10.76
CA TYR A 285 -2.60 44.67 10.06
C TYR A 285 -1.41 44.79 11.01
N THR A 286 -1.61 44.55 12.31
CA THR A 286 -0.56 44.49 13.32
C THR A 286 -0.79 43.30 14.24
N VAL A 287 0.28 42.85 14.91
CA VAL A 287 0.21 41.71 15.84
C VAL A 287 -0.62 42.08 17.08
N GLU A 288 -0.56 43.35 17.48
CA GLU A 288 -1.33 43.92 18.58
C GLU A 288 -2.83 43.92 18.29
N MET A 289 -3.26 44.39 17.11
CA MET A 289 -4.67 44.34 16.70
C MET A 289 -5.20 42.91 16.61
N CYS A 290 -4.38 41.99 16.09
CA CYS A 290 -4.72 40.58 16.02
C CYS A 290 -4.90 39.99 17.42
N HIS A 291 -3.99 40.28 18.35
CA HIS A 291 -4.10 39.82 19.74
C HIS A 291 -5.29 40.46 20.48
N GLU A 292 -5.57 41.74 20.25
CA GLU A 292 -6.75 42.44 20.80
C GLU A 292 -8.03 41.76 20.34
N PHE A 293 -8.19 41.50 19.04
CA PHE A 293 -9.35 40.77 18.50
C PHE A 293 -9.51 39.37 19.13
N LEU A 294 -8.42 38.63 19.34
CA LEU A 294 -8.47 37.34 20.02
C LEU A 294 -8.89 37.48 21.49
N CYS A 295 -8.42 38.52 22.18
CA CYS A 295 -8.82 38.80 23.56
C CYS A 295 -10.30 39.19 23.66
N ASP A 296 -10.78 40.03 22.74
CA ASP A 296 -12.19 40.43 22.66
C ASP A 296 -13.11 39.21 22.51
N ILE A 297 -12.74 38.25 21.65
CA ILE A 297 -13.48 36.98 21.51
C ILE A 297 -13.48 36.19 22.83
N ILE A 298 -12.33 36.10 23.49
CA ILE A 298 -12.17 35.35 24.76
C ILE A 298 -12.98 36.00 25.91
N GLU A 299 -13.04 37.32 25.95
CA GLU A 299 -13.71 38.10 27.00
C GLU A 299 -15.23 38.19 26.77
N ALA A 300 -15.66 38.29 25.51
CA ALA A 300 -17.07 38.36 25.15
C ALA A 300 -17.87 37.09 25.51
N GLN A 301 -17.20 35.96 25.74
CA GLN A 301 -17.84 34.68 26.02
C GLN A 301 -17.64 34.18 27.45
N PRO A 302 -18.73 33.80 28.15
CA PRO A 302 -18.60 33.14 29.44
C PRO A 302 -18.02 31.73 29.29
N LYS A 303 -18.34 31.04 28.18
CA LYS A 303 -17.79 29.72 27.85
C LYS A 303 -16.44 29.89 27.17
N LYS A 304 -15.42 29.21 27.68
CA LYS A 304 -14.09 29.21 27.07
C LYS A 304 -14.05 28.23 25.89
N PHE A 305 -14.05 28.78 24.67
CA PHE A 305 -13.83 28.02 23.44
C PHE A 305 -12.34 27.72 23.24
N ARG A 306 -12.03 26.61 22.58
CA ARG A 306 -10.64 26.13 22.40
C ARG A 306 -9.88 26.96 21.36
N GLY A 307 -10.55 27.28 20.25
CA GLY A 307 -9.98 27.99 19.11
C GLY A 307 -9.23 29.28 19.45
N PRO A 308 -9.82 30.24 20.17
CA PRO A 308 -9.16 31.52 20.49
C PRO A 308 -7.86 31.36 21.31
N TYR A 309 -7.82 30.40 22.24
CA TYR A 309 -6.63 30.15 23.04
C TYR A 309 -5.52 29.47 22.24
N LEU A 310 -5.89 28.57 21.32
CA LEU A 310 -4.93 28.03 20.36
C LEU A 310 -4.41 29.10 19.40
N ALA A 311 -5.27 30.04 19.00
CA ALA A 311 -4.88 31.15 18.15
C ALA A 311 -3.85 32.07 18.84
N ARG A 312 -3.96 32.30 20.15
CA ARG A 312 -2.93 33.03 20.93
C ARG A 312 -1.60 32.29 20.94
N LEU A 313 -1.60 30.96 21.12
CA LEU A 313 -0.39 30.14 21.04
C LEU A 313 0.24 30.20 19.64
N GLU A 314 -0.58 30.12 18.59
CA GLU A 314 -0.13 30.22 17.20
C GLU A 314 0.44 31.59 16.85
N LEU A 315 -0.21 32.66 17.31
CA LEU A 315 0.26 34.01 17.09
C LEU A 315 1.64 34.21 17.74
N ASN A 316 1.80 33.81 19.01
CA ASN A 316 3.08 33.88 19.70
C ASN A 316 4.15 33.00 19.04
N ARG A 317 3.78 31.79 18.58
CA ARG A 317 4.69 30.90 17.83
C ARG A 317 5.18 31.57 16.54
N ARG A 318 4.27 32.16 15.76
CA ARG A 318 4.62 32.89 14.53
C ARG A 318 5.57 34.05 14.83
N MET A 319 5.34 34.83 15.90
CA MET A 319 6.25 35.91 16.31
C MET A 319 7.66 35.39 16.61
N VAL A 320 7.78 34.25 17.31
CA VAL A 320 9.08 33.62 17.60
C VAL A 320 9.81 33.22 16.32
N GLU A 321 9.12 32.59 15.35
CA GLU A 321 9.73 32.22 14.06
C GLU A 321 10.16 33.44 13.25
N GLN A 322 9.35 34.50 13.33
CA GLN A 322 9.55 35.77 12.64
C GLN A 322 10.58 36.67 13.37
N ARG A 323 11.27 36.13 14.39
CA ARG A 323 12.37 36.75 15.16
C ARG A 323 12.01 38.06 15.87
N TYR A 324 10.78 38.17 16.37
CA TYR A 324 10.41 39.25 17.27
C TYR A 324 11.28 39.22 18.54
N ALA A 325 11.55 40.40 19.11
CA ALA A 325 12.30 40.51 20.34
C ALA A 325 11.52 39.88 21.51
N ALA A 326 12.22 39.36 22.51
CA ALA A 326 11.60 38.63 23.62
C ALA A 326 10.57 39.50 24.40
N GLU A 327 10.79 40.81 24.45
CA GLU A 327 9.90 41.78 25.10
C GLU A 327 8.62 42.06 24.31
N GLN A 328 8.60 41.74 23.01
CA GLN A 328 7.43 41.91 22.14
C GLN A 328 6.51 40.69 22.19
N LEU A 329 7.00 39.54 22.64
CA LEU A 329 6.23 38.31 22.73
C LEU A 329 5.14 38.41 23.81
N PHE A 330 4.03 37.72 23.61
CA PHE A 330 2.91 37.70 24.57
C PHE A 330 3.20 36.88 25.84
N GLY A 331 4.32 36.17 25.86
CA GLY A 331 4.76 35.37 26.99
C GLY A 331 5.70 34.24 26.54
N LYS A 332 6.27 33.54 27.52
CA LYS A 332 7.00 32.31 27.24
C LYS A 332 6.03 31.23 26.81
N MET A 333 6.39 30.47 25.78
CA MET A 333 5.57 29.38 25.27
C MET A 333 5.21 28.36 26.37
N SER A 334 6.16 28.05 27.26
CA SER A 334 5.95 27.15 28.39
C SER A 334 4.89 27.66 29.39
N ASP A 335 4.85 28.95 29.65
CA ASP A 335 3.85 29.56 30.56
C ASP A 335 2.47 29.63 29.89
N MET A 336 2.40 30.02 28.62
CA MET A 336 1.13 30.02 27.86
C MET A 336 0.55 28.60 27.71
N LEU A 337 1.39 27.58 27.54
CA LEU A 337 0.95 26.18 27.53
C LEU A 337 0.46 25.73 28.90
N ALA A 338 1.06 26.21 29.99
CA ALA A 338 0.55 25.94 31.33
C ALA A 338 -0.83 26.59 31.55
N GLU A 339 -1.05 27.82 31.10
CA GLU A 339 -2.37 28.46 31.13
C GLU A 339 -3.41 27.69 30.33
N TYR A 340 -3.03 27.24 29.12
CA TYR A 340 -3.90 26.41 28.28
C TYR A 340 -4.25 25.08 28.96
N PHE A 341 -3.26 24.43 29.57
CA PHE A 341 -3.46 23.20 30.33
C PHE A 341 -4.45 23.42 31.48
N GLU A 342 -4.32 24.49 32.26
CA GLU A 342 -5.23 24.74 33.38
C GLU A 342 -6.70 24.84 32.95
N LEU A 343 -6.96 25.38 31.75
CA LEU A 343 -8.30 25.57 31.20
C LEU A 343 -8.89 24.31 30.54
N PHE A 344 -8.07 23.49 29.89
CA PHE A 344 -8.56 22.42 29.00
C PHE A 344 -8.06 21.01 29.33
N ALA A 345 -7.22 20.81 30.35
CA ALA A 345 -6.67 19.49 30.68
C ALA A 345 -7.72 18.46 31.08
N ASP A 346 -8.94 18.88 31.46
CA ASP A 346 -10.08 18.00 31.69
C ASP A 346 -10.73 17.49 30.37
N LYS A 347 -10.22 17.90 29.21
CA LYS A 347 -10.66 17.48 27.88
C LYS A 347 -9.63 16.55 27.21
N PRO A 348 -10.08 15.46 26.55
CA PRO A 348 -9.17 14.53 25.86
C PRO A 348 -8.31 15.14 24.75
N CYS A 349 -8.75 16.25 24.11
CA CYS A 349 -8.00 16.88 23.03
C CYS A 349 -6.74 17.64 23.48
N CYS A 350 -6.68 18.06 24.75
CA CYS A 350 -5.67 18.99 25.24
C CYS A 350 -4.22 18.52 24.99
N ALA A 351 -3.95 17.22 25.14
CA ALA A 351 -2.61 16.68 24.86
C ALA A 351 -2.23 16.77 23.37
N LEU A 352 -3.18 16.54 22.46
CA LEU A 352 -2.95 16.69 21.01
C LEU A 352 -2.76 18.16 20.64
N ASP A 353 -3.47 19.06 21.32
CA ASP A 353 -3.38 20.50 21.10
C ASP A 353 -2.02 21.01 21.53
N MET A 354 -1.58 20.66 22.73
CA MET A 354 -0.28 21.04 23.24
C MET A 354 0.87 20.42 22.42
N LYS A 355 0.69 19.20 21.90
CA LYS A 355 1.68 18.54 21.01
C LYS A 355 2.07 19.43 19.83
N LEU A 356 1.12 20.20 19.28
CA LEU A 356 1.37 21.13 18.17
C LEU A 356 2.40 22.23 18.51
N PHE A 357 2.51 22.60 19.78
CA PHE A 357 3.34 23.73 20.25
C PHE A 357 4.54 23.30 21.11
N LEU A 358 4.51 22.11 21.69
CA LEU A 358 5.59 21.61 22.56
C LEU A 358 6.94 21.54 21.83
N GLU A 359 6.97 21.38 20.50
CA GLU A 359 8.22 21.41 19.72
C GLU A 359 8.94 22.77 19.73
N PHE A 360 8.21 23.84 20.00
CA PHE A 360 8.71 25.21 20.05
C PHE A 360 9.21 25.59 21.46
N VAL A 361 8.99 24.73 22.46
CA VAL A 361 9.59 24.87 23.79
C VAL A 361 11.00 24.30 23.73
N LYS A 362 12.00 25.18 23.58
CA LYS A 362 13.41 24.83 23.47
C LYS A 362 14.21 25.50 24.60
N PRO A 363 15.17 24.78 25.22
CA PRO A 363 15.69 23.45 24.86
C PRO A 363 14.79 22.29 25.36
N ALA A 364 15.09 21.05 24.94
CA ALA A 364 14.32 19.86 25.32
C ALA A 364 14.17 19.66 26.85
N HIS A 365 15.13 20.16 27.64
CA HIS A 365 15.05 20.17 29.10
C HIS A 365 13.89 21.05 29.63
N GLU A 366 13.56 22.15 28.95
CA GLU A 366 12.44 23.01 29.34
C GLU A 366 11.09 22.30 29.16
N ARG A 367 10.93 21.50 28.10
CA ARG A 367 9.74 20.64 27.91
C ARG A 367 9.55 19.69 29.10
N ARG A 368 10.63 19.04 29.54
CA ARG A 368 10.63 18.15 30.72
C ARG A 368 10.31 18.91 32.00
N THR A 369 10.82 20.14 32.14
CA THR A 369 10.54 21.01 33.28
C THR A 369 9.05 21.39 33.31
N LEU A 370 8.46 21.75 32.17
CA LEU A 370 7.03 22.01 32.03
C LEU A 370 6.22 20.76 32.43
N ALA A 371 6.54 19.59 31.88
CA ALA A 371 5.86 18.34 32.24
C ALA A 371 5.93 18.06 33.76
N THR A 372 7.07 18.32 34.38
CA THR A 372 7.26 18.16 35.84
C THR A 372 6.41 19.18 36.63
N LYS A 373 6.36 20.44 36.17
CA LYS A 373 5.52 21.50 36.75
C LYS A 373 4.04 21.10 36.71
N LEU A 374 3.56 20.60 35.58
CA LEU A 374 2.17 20.15 35.41
C LEU A 374 1.85 18.95 36.33
N MET A 375 2.78 17.99 36.45
CA MET A 375 2.63 16.84 37.34
C MET A 375 2.52 17.26 38.81
N ASN A 376 3.39 18.16 39.26
CA ASN A 376 3.37 18.66 40.64
C ASN A 376 2.10 19.47 40.94
N GLY A 377 1.54 20.18 39.96
CA GLY A 377 0.33 20.99 40.10
C GLY A 377 -0.96 20.19 40.34
N LEU A 378 -1.00 18.91 39.94
CA LEU A 378 -2.21 18.08 40.11
C LEU A 378 -2.47 17.64 41.55
N GLY A 379 -1.46 17.69 42.42
CA GLY A 379 -1.54 17.17 43.80
C GLY A 379 -1.77 15.65 43.89
N LEU A 380 -1.61 14.93 42.79
CA LEU A 380 -1.68 13.46 42.74
C LEU A 380 -0.26 12.89 42.87
N SER A 381 -0.06 11.98 43.83
CA SER A 381 1.14 11.16 43.88
C SER A 381 0.93 9.86 43.10
N SER A 382 1.99 9.08 42.85
CA SER A 382 1.85 7.73 42.27
C SER A 382 0.96 6.78 43.08
N ALA A 383 0.63 7.12 44.34
CA ALA A 383 -0.27 6.36 45.20
C ALA A 383 -1.68 6.99 45.34
N THR A 384 -1.95 8.14 44.71
CA THR A 384 -3.21 8.86 44.85
C THR A 384 -4.10 8.63 43.63
N LEU A 385 -5.30 8.07 43.83
CA LEU A 385 -6.25 7.82 42.74
C LEU A 385 -7.12 9.06 42.44
N PRO A 386 -7.46 9.34 41.17
CA PRO A 386 -8.33 10.46 40.82
C PRO A 386 -9.75 10.34 41.40
N ALA A 387 -10.25 11.42 42.01
CA ALA A 387 -11.55 11.47 42.67
C ALA A 387 -12.73 11.77 41.72
N SER A 388 -12.46 12.32 40.54
CA SER A 388 -13.47 12.59 39.50
C SER A 388 -12.98 12.21 38.11
N LYS A 389 -13.91 12.14 37.15
CA LYS A 389 -13.60 11.90 35.73
C LYS A 389 -12.72 13.01 35.14
N GLU A 390 -12.97 14.25 35.53
CA GLU A 390 -12.20 15.43 35.11
C GLU A 390 -10.77 15.38 35.66
N GLN A 391 -10.61 15.04 36.95
CA GLN A 391 -9.28 14.90 37.55
C GLN A 391 -8.50 13.75 36.90
N MET A 392 -9.18 12.65 36.56
CA MET A 392 -8.58 11.54 35.82
C MET A 392 -8.12 11.98 34.43
N GLN A 393 -8.95 12.70 33.68
CA GLN A 393 -8.57 13.20 32.36
C GLN A 393 -7.40 14.19 32.42
N ARG A 394 -7.36 15.06 33.43
CA ARG A 394 -6.20 15.95 33.68
C ARG A 394 -4.93 15.14 33.91
N HIS A 395 -5.00 14.10 34.73
CA HIS A 395 -3.86 13.21 35.00
C HIS A 395 -3.39 12.47 33.74
N ILE A 396 -4.31 11.91 32.94
CA ILE A 396 -4.00 11.30 31.63
C ILE A 396 -3.25 12.29 30.74
N CYS A 397 -3.78 13.51 30.61
CA CYS A 397 -3.18 14.56 29.80
C CYS A 397 -1.73 14.87 30.23
N THR A 398 -1.49 15.01 31.54
CA THR A 398 -0.14 15.23 32.06
C THR A 398 0.83 14.09 31.72
N LEU A 399 0.39 12.84 31.83
CA LEU A 399 1.22 11.68 31.51
C LEU A 399 1.55 11.59 30.01
N GLN A 400 0.59 11.93 29.15
CA GLN A 400 0.80 12.01 27.70
C GLN A 400 1.81 13.11 27.35
N ILE A 401 1.69 14.29 27.98
CA ILE A 401 2.64 15.40 27.81
C ILE A 401 4.03 15.01 28.35
N ALA A 402 4.10 14.32 29.50
CA ALA A 402 5.35 13.84 30.07
C ALA A 402 6.07 12.84 29.15
N ARG A 403 5.32 11.90 28.55
CA ARG A 403 5.84 10.98 27.55
C ARG A 403 6.41 11.73 26.34
N TYR A 404 5.63 12.64 25.77
CA TYR A 404 6.02 13.40 24.57
C TYR A 404 7.20 14.35 24.85
N SER A 405 7.30 14.89 26.06
CA SER A 405 8.41 15.72 26.50
C SER A 405 9.70 14.92 26.74
N GLY A 406 9.69 13.60 26.57
CA GLY A 406 10.83 12.72 26.77
C GLY A 406 11.15 12.43 28.25
N ALA A 407 10.23 12.71 29.18
CA ALA A 407 10.44 12.45 30.60
C ALA A 407 10.62 10.94 30.86
N HIS A 408 9.83 10.09 30.20
CA HIS A 408 9.94 8.64 30.30
C HIS A 408 11.16 8.07 29.54
N ALA A 409 11.73 8.82 28.59
CA ALA A 409 12.85 8.34 27.79
C ALA A 409 14.18 8.30 28.58
N ILE A 410 14.33 9.10 29.64
CA ILE A 410 15.58 9.24 30.41
C ILE A 410 15.58 8.53 31.76
N VAL A 411 14.46 7.92 32.16
CA VAL A 411 14.36 7.22 33.45
C VAL A 411 14.96 5.82 33.39
N SER A 412 15.30 5.28 34.56
CA SER A 412 15.78 3.91 34.74
C SER A 412 14.70 2.87 34.41
N GLU A 413 15.13 1.65 34.11
CA GLU A 413 14.23 0.52 33.82
C GLU A 413 13.34 0.14 35.02
N GLU A 414 13.86 0.29 36.24
CA GLU A 414 13.10 0.11 37.48
C GLU A 414 11.98 1.14 37.60
N LEU A 415 12.27 2.41 37.31
CA LEU A 415 11.27 3.47 37.35
C LEU A 415 10.24 3.31 36.23
N LEU A 416 10.61 2.82 35.04
CA LEU A 416 9.64 2.45 34.00
C LEU A 416 8.65 1.39 34.49
N HIS A 417 9.13 0.37 35.21
CA HIS A 417 8.26 -0.66 35.79
C HIS A 417 7.34 -0.10 36.88
N ALA A 418 7.83 0.81 37.72
CA ALA A 418 7.01 1.49 38.72
C ALA A 418 5.91 2.36 38.07
N ILE A 419 6.26 3.09 37.01
CA ILE A 419 5.29 3.86 36.22
C ILE A 419 4.24 2.93 35.61
N TYR A 420 4.65 1.82 35.00
CA TYR A 420 3.73 0.81 34.47
C TYR A 420 2.75 0.26 35.51
N THR A 421 3.26 -0.10 36.69
CA THR A 421 2.44 -0.61 37.79
C THR A 421 1.41 0.44 38.22
N SER A 422 1.85 1.69 38.37
CA SER A 422 0.96 2.81 38.69
C SER A 422 -0.12 2.99 37.61
N LEU A 423 0.24 3.04 36.33
CA LEU A 423 -0.71 3.22 35.24
C LEU A 423 -1.75 2.09 35.17
N SER A 424 -1.34 0.85 35.45
CA SER A 424 -2.24 -0.30 35.49
C SER A 424 -3.28 -0.17 36.62
N LEU A 425 -2.86 0.27 37.82
CA LEU A 425 -3.78 0.57 38.92
C LEU A 425 -4.74 1.73 38.61
N HIS A 426 -4.26 2.76 37.92
CA HIS A 426 -5.10 3.88 37.48
C HIS A 426 -6.12 3.47 36.43
N TYR A 427 -5.74 2.57 35.51
CA TYR A 427 -6.66 1.98 34.55
C TYR A 427 -7.81 1.25 35.24
N GLU A 428 -7.49 0.34 36.19
CA GLU A 428 -8.49 -0.42 36.96
C GLU A 428 -9.43 0.48 37.76
N HIS A 429 -8.88 1.48 38.46
CA HIS A 429 -9.69 2.45 39.19
C HIS A 429 -10.65 3.18 38.25
N GLY A 430 -10.15 3.70 37.14
CA GLY A 430 -10.96 4.45 36.19
C GLY A 430 -12.00 3.60 35.47
N TYR A 431 -11.70 2.32 35.19
CA TYR A 431 -12.66 1.39 34.61
C TYR A 431 -13.79 1.10 35.60
N ASN A 432 -13.47 0.77 36.85
CA ASN A 432 -14.46 0.45 37.87
C ASN A 432 -15.32 1.67 38.26
N ALA A 433 -14.73 2.87 38.32
CA ALA A 433 -15.44 4.08 38.71
C ALA A 433 -16.26 4.71 37.56
N TYR A 434 -15.75 4.66 36.32
CA TYR A 434 -16.29 5.45 35.20
C TYR A 434 -16.44 4.70 33.87
N GLY A 435 -15.93 3.48 33.76
CA GLY A 435 -15.90 2.69 32.52
C GLY A 435 -16.96 1.59 32.43
N GLN A 436 -17.70 1.30 33.49
CA GLN A 436 -18.74 0.26 33.48
C GLN A 436 -20.00 0.69 32.74
N GLY A 437 -20.63 -0.25 32.02
CA GLY A 437 -21.93 -0.03 31.36
C GLY A 437 -21.89 0.88 30.13
N LEU A 438 -20.70 1.20 29.60
CA LEU A 438 -20.56 1.91 28.34
C LEU A 438 -21.06 1.08 27.16
N LEU A 439 -21.39 1.73 26.05
CA LEU A 439 -21.69 1.01 24.81
C LEU A 439 -20.46 0.23 24.38
N VAL A 440 -20.66 -0.96 23.80
CA VAL A 440 -19.55 -1.79 23.31
C VAL A 440 -18.69 -1.11 22.25
N THR A 441 -19.20 -0.06 21.59
CA THR A 441 -18.50 0.76 20.60
C THR A 441 -17.68 1.90 21.21
N ASP A 442 -17.95 2.25 22.47
CA ASP A 442 -17.29 3.37 23.12
C ASP A 442 -15.93 2.95 23.68
N MET A 443 -14.95 3.84 23.58
CA MET A 443 -13.67 3.68 24.27
C MET A 443 -13.83 4.14 25.72
N GLY A 444 -13.24 3.40 26.65
CA GLY A 444 -13.28 3.69 28.07
C GLY A 444 -12.49 4.96 28.40
N PRO A 445 -12.94 5.77 29.39
CA PRO A 445 -12.27 7.02 29.74
C PRO A 445 -10.89 6.80 30.37
N SER A 446 -10.61 5.61 30.92
CA SER A 446 -9.31 5.24 31.47
C SER A 446 -8.42 4.48 30.48
N ASP A 447 -8.90 4.13 29.28
CA ASP A 447 -8.18 3.29 28.31
C ASP A 447 -6.80 3.86 27.95
N ALA A 448 -6.66 5.19 27.94
CA ALA A 448 -5.40 5.86 27.67
C ALA A 448 -4.28 5.48 28.67
N TYR A 449 -4.61 5.15 29.92
CA TYR A 449 -3.64 4.62 30.88
C TYR A 449 -3.07 3.28 30.42
N ALA A 450 -3.93 2.34 30.02
CA ALA A 450 -3.52 1.02 29.57
C ALA A 450 -2.72 1.09 28.26
N LEU A 451 -3.13 1.93 27.32
CA LEU A 451 -2.41 2.15 26.06
C LEU A 451 -1.00 2.71 26.31
N LEU A 452 -0.88 3.73 27.17
CA LEU A 452 0.43 4.31 27.52
C LEU A 452 1.30 3.32 28.29
N ALA A 453 0.71 2.54 29.21
CA ALA A 453 1.39 1.51 29.97
C ALA A 453 1.98 0.42 29.05
N ALA A 454 1.22 -0.03 28.05
CA ALA A 454 1.70 -1.00 27.06
C ALA A 454 2.88 -0.47 26.23
N GLN A 455 2.83 0.80 25.80
CA GLN A 455 3.94 1.45 25.08
C GLN A 455 5.20 1.55 25.95
N ILE A 456 5.06 1.92 27.22
CA ILE A 456 6.16 2.01 28.19
C ILE A 456 6.79 0.64 28.44
N MET A 457 5.98 -0.40 28.63
CA MET A 457 6.50 -1.74 28.86
C MET A 457 7.17 -2.34 27.63
N TYR A 458 6.70 -2.04 26.44
CA TYR A 458 7.43 -2.39 25.23
C TYR A 458 8.78 -1.68 25.14
N GLU A 459 8.87 -0.38 25.45
CA GLU A 459 10.18 0.30 25.49
C GLU A 459 11.11 -0.35 26.52
N ARG A 460 10.60 -0.75 27.68
CA ARG A 460 11.38 -1.50 28.66
C ARG A 460 11.85 -2.85 28.10
N ALA A 461 10.99 -3.60 27.41
CA ALA A 461 11.36 -4.83 26.71
C ALA A 461 12.53 -4.58 25.73
N TYR A 462 12.42 -3.51 24.94
CA TYR A 462 13.42 -3.11 23.95
C TYR A 462 14.76 -2.73 24.59
N ARG A 463 14.78 -2.01 25.71
CA ARG A 463 16.03 -1.68 26.43
C ARG A 463 16.69 -2.92 27.03
N MET A 464 15.89 -3.78 27.64
CA MET A 464 16.35 -5.01 28.29
C MET A 464 16.75 -6.10 27.30
N GLN A 465 16.27 -6.04 26.05
CA GLN A 465 16.30 -7.16 25.10
C GLN A 465 15.69 -8.44 25.68
N ARG A 466 14.56 -8.29 26.38
CA ARG A 466 13.81 -9.38 27.02
C ARG A 466 12.33 -9.28 26.69
N SER A 467 11.68 -10.42 26.53
CA SER A 467 10.28 -10.57 26.16
C SER A 467 9.32 -10.42 27.32
N GLU A 468 9.74 -10.70 28.56
CA GLU A 468 8.89 -10.62 29.76
C GLU A 468 8.08 -9.30 29.82
N PRO A 469 8.68 -8.10 29.64
CA PRO A 469 7.89 -6.86 29.64
C PRO A 469 6.91 -6.74 28.47
N ALA A 470 7.22 -7.30 27.31
CA ALA A 470 6.29 -7.33 26.17
C ALA A 470 5.11 -8.29 26.42
N ILE A 471 5.32 -9.38 27.14
CA ILE A 471 4.26 -10.33 27.54
C ILE A 471 3.33 -9.68 28.57
N GLU A 472 3.87 -8.97 29.56
CA GLU A 472 3.08 -8.17 30.51
C GLU A 472 2.23 -7.11 29.79
N ALA A 473 2.80 -6.43 28.79
CA ALA A 473 2.05 -5.50 27.93
C ALA A 473 0.92 -6.19 27.16
N LEU A 474 1.15 -7.38 26.59
CA LEU A 474 0.11 -8.18 25.94
C LEU A 474 -1.01 -8.59 26.90
N CYS A 475 -0.68 -8.96 28.14
CA CYS A 475 -1.67 -9.30 29.15
C CYS A 475 -2.57 -8.09 29.48
N LEU A 476 -1.97 -6.91 29.67
CA LEU A 476 -2.72 -5.68 29.90
C LEU A 476 -3.60 -5.30 28.69
N LEU A 477 -3.09 -5.42 27.46
CA LEU A 477 -3.88 -5.14 26.26
C LEU A 477 -5.04 -6.12 26.08
N ASN A 478 -4.84 -7.41 26.36
CA ASN A 478 -5.92 -8.40 26.32
C ASN A 478 -6.97 -8.13 27.40
N HIS A 479 -6.55 -7.66 28.58
CA HIS A 479 -7.50 -7.22 29.60
C HIS A 479 -8.30 -5.98 29.16
N LEU A 480 -7.61 -4.96 28.63
CA LEU A 480 -8.24 -3.78 28.02
C LEU A 480 -9.26 -4.18 26.95
N LEU A 481 -8.91 -5.09 26.04
CA LEU A 481 -9.80 -5.54 24.98
C LEU A 481 -10.95 -6.42 25.49
N GLY A 482 -10.83 -7.03 26.67
CA GLY A 482 -11.94 -7.68 27.36
C GLY A 482 -12.98 -6.67 27.86
N ASN A 483 -12.53 -5.49 28.28
CA ASN A 483 -13.36 -4.40 28.80
C ASN A 483 -13.89 -3.47 27.70
N SER A 484 -13.06 -3.16 26.70
CA SER A 484 -13.31 -2.25 25.58
C SER A 484 -13.10 -2.98 24.24
N VAL A 485 -14.01 -3.90 23.91
CA VAL A 485 -13.88 -4.86 22.79
C VAL A 485 -13.64 -4.19 21.42
N ASN A 486 -14.20 -3.00 21.19
CA ASN A 486 -14.02 -2.26 19.94
C ASN A 486 -12.93 -1.19 19.99
N ASN A 487 -12.08 -1.18 21.03
CA ASN A 487 -10.95 -0.28 21.10
C ASN A 487 -9.89 -0.66 20.06
N PHE A 488 -9.93 0.02 18.91
CA PHE A 488 -9.02 -0.26 17.81
C PHE A 488 -7.57 0.11 18.12
N HIS A 489 -7.30 1.09 19.00
CA HIS A 489 -5.94 1.39 19.44
C HIS A 489 -5.32 0.19 20.18
N GLY A 490 -6.09 -0.45 21.07
CA GLY A 490 -5.68 -1.67 21.76
C GLY A 490 -5.39 -2.82 20.78
N LYS A 491 -6.29 -3.01 19.79
CA LYS A 491 -6.12 -4.03 18.74
C LYS A 491 -4.86 -3.79 17.90
N LEU A 492 -4.60 -2.54 17.50
CA LEU A 492 -3.41 -2.15 16.74
C LEU A 492 -2.11 -2.39 17.52
N LEU A 493 -2.07 -2.03 18.81
CA LEU A 493 -0.89 -2.27 19.65
C LEU A 493 -0.67 -3.78 19.89
N ALA A 494 -1.74 -4.56 20.09
CA ALA A 494 -1.64 -6.00 20.24
C ALA A 494 -1.12 -6.66 18.95
N LEU A 495 -1.66 -6.28 17.79
CA LEU A 495 -1.17 -6.72 16.47
C LEU A 495 0.32 -6.42 16.29
N GLN A 496 0.76 -5.19 16.62
CA GLN A 496 2.17 -4.80 16.56
C GLN A 496 3.04 -5.66 17.49
N LEU A 497 2.62 -5.89 18.74
CA LEU A 497 3.37 -6.74 19.67
C LEU A 497 3.48 -8.18 19.18
N TYR A 498 2.39 -8.78 18.69
CA TYR A 498 2.42 -10.12 18.12
C TYR A 498 3.39 -10.21 16.94
N HIS A 499 3.38 -9.24 16.04
CA HIS A 499 4.34 -9.19 14.93
C HIS A 499 5.79 -8.95 15.38
N ARG A 500 6.04 -8.21 16.46
CA ARG A 500 7.39 -7.98 17.00
C ARG A 500 7.95 -9.20 17.71
N LEU A 501 7.10 -10.06 18.27
CA LEU A 501 7.46 -11.33 18.89
C LEU A 501 7.45 -12.52 17.91
N GLY A 502 7.07 -12.33 16.64
CA GLY A 502 6.99 -13.40 15.64
C GLY A 502 5.81 -14.36 15.83
N LEU A 503 4.75 -13.92 16.51
CA LEU A 503 3.57 -14.71 16.84
C LEU A 503 2.49 -14.56 15.75
N THR A 504 2.74 -15.12 14.57
CA THR A 504 1.93 -14.93 13.36
C THR A 504 0.46 -15.35 13.49
N GLN A 505 0.18 -16.48 14.13
CA GLN A 505 -1.20 -16.96 14.30
C GLN A 505 -2.00 -16.04 15.24
N ALA A 506 -1.37 -15.56 16.31
CA ALA A 506 -1.98 -14.57 17.20
C ALA A 506 -2.16 -13.21 16.51
N ALA A 507 -1.19 -12.81 15.69
CA ALA A 507 -1.28 -11.61 14.86
C ALA A 507 -2.45 -11.70 13.86
N GLN A 508 -2.67 -12.87 13.24
CA GLN A 508 -3.82 -13.10 12.36
C GLN A 508 -5.14 -12.94 13.11
N SER A 509 -5.29 -13.56 14.28
CA SER A 509 -6.50 -13.39 15.09
C SER A 509 -6.72 -11.93 15.48
N ALA A 510 -5.67 -11.20 15.87
CA ALA A 510 -5.77 -9.77 16.15
C ALA A 510 -6.16 -8.96 14.90
N TYR A 511 -5.59 -9.28 13.75
CA TYR A 511 -5.90 -8.65 12.46
C TYR A 511 -7.36 -8.85 12.05
N GLU A 512 -7.90 -10.07 12.21
CA GLU A 512 -9.31 -10.37 11.93
C GLU A 512 -10.26 -9.54 12.81
N THR A 513 -9.90 -9.29 14.07
CA THR A 513 -10.74 -8.46 14.97
C THR A 513 -10.78 -6.97 14.60
N LEU A 514 -9.85 -6.49 13.75
CA LEU A 514 -9.90 -5.12 13.22
C LEU A 514 -10.98 -4.95 12.14
N ASP A 515 -11.51 -6.05 11.58
CA ASP A 515 -12.57 -6.05 10.57
C ASP A 515 -12.25 -5.16 9.34
N ILE A 516 -11.00 -5.21 8.87
CA ILE A 516 -10.50 -4.41 7.73
C ILE A 516 -11.20 -4.82 6.43
N LYS A 517 -11.86 -3.86 5.75
CA LYS A 517 -12.66 -4.11 4.54
C LYS A 517 -12.43 -3.06 3.45
N HIS A 518 -12.72 -3.44 2.21
CA HIS A 518 -12.71 -2.55 1.03
C HIS A 518 -11.40 -1.77 0.92
N ILE A 519 -11.47 -0.44 0.76
CA ILE A 519 -10.32 0.46 0.64
C ILE A 519 -9.31 0.34 1.80
N GLN A 520 -9.75 -0.09 2.98
CA GLN A 520 -8.86 -0.30 4.12
C GLN A 520 -7.89 -1.46 3.88
N LEU A 521 -8.21 -2.40 2.97
CA LEU A 521 -7.27 -3.45 2.57
C LEU A 521 -6.05 -2.88 1.82
N ASP A 522 -6.19 -1.72 1.16
CA ASP A 522 -5.05 -1.01 0.56
C ASP A 522 -4.33 -0.15 1.61
N SER A 523 -5.08 0.65 2.37
CA SER A 523 -4.47 1.63 3.29
C SER A 523 -3.92 1.02 4.58
N LEU A 524 -4.51 -0.06 5.08
CA LEU A 524 -4.15 -0.72 6.35
C LEU A 524 -3.66 -2.16 6.17
N GLY A 525 -3.78 -2.74 4.97
CA GLY A 525 -3.33 -4.12 4.70
C GLY A 525 -1.83 -4.32 4.99
N TYR A 526 -1.02 -3.26 4.88
CA TYR A 526 0.41 -3.28 5.22
C TYR A 526 0.70 -3.71 6.67
N LEU A 527 -0.24 -3.50 7.60
CA LEU A 527 -0.07 -3.85 9.01
C LEU A 527 0.18 -5.35 9.23
N HIS A 528 -0.36 -6.18 8.33
CA HIS A 528 -0.30 -7.63 8.45
C HIS A 528 0.35 -8.27 7.22
N CYS A 529 -0.17 -8.01 6.02
CA CYS A 529 0.29 -8.61 4.77
C CYS A 529 1.80 -8.40 4.51
N ALA A 530 2.37 -7.27 4.96
CA ALA A 530 3.78 -6.97 4.76
C ALA A 530 4.72 -7.96 5.47
N GLN A 531 4.25 -8.67 6.51
CA GLN A 531 5.06 -9.60 7.29
C GLN A 531 4.86 -11.07 6.87
N LEU A 532 3.76 -11.41 6.20
CA LEU A 532 3.28 -12.80 6.06
C LEU A 532 4.15 -13.75 5.21
N ALA A 533 4.87 -13.24 4.21
CA ALA A 533 5.60 -14.10 3.27
C ALA A 533 6.69 -14.97 3.93
N ASN A 534 7.31 -14.49 5.01
CA ASN A 534 8.33 -15.22 5.79
C ASN A 534 7.87 -15.53 7.23
N ALA A 535 6.56 -15.55 7.46
CA ALA A 535 5.97 -15.63 8.81
C ALA A 535 5.68 -17.05 9.31
N GLY A 536 6.01 -18.09 8.54
CA GLY A 536 5.86 -19.50 8.96
C GLY A 536 4.54 -20.18 8.61
N PHE A 537 3.52 -19.44 8.20
CA PHE A 537 2.17 -19.96 7.99
C PHE A 537 1.69 -19.74 6.55
N PRO A 538 2.18 -20.54 5.57
CA PRO A 538 1.90 -20.32 4.16
C PRO A 538 0.42 -20.42 3.78
N ALA A 539 -0.37 -21.27 4.46
CA ALA A 539 -1.81 -21.38 4.21
C ALA A 539 -2.58 -20.13 4.64
N LEU A 540 -2.23 -19.58 5.80
CA LEU A 540 -2.79 -18.34 6.34
C LEU A 540 -2.39 -17.13 5.49
N ALA A 541 -1.10 -17.05 5.13
CA ALA A 541 -0.59 -16.03 4.23
C ALA A 541 -1.34 -16.04 2.89
N LYS A 542 -1.57 -17.23 2.32
CA LYS A 542 -2.30 -17.40 1.07
C LYS A 542 -3.73 -16.90 1.19
N ALA A 543 -4.47 -17.32 2.22
CA ALA A 543 -5.86 -16.90 2.40
C ALA A 543 -5.99 -15.37 2.53
N THR A 544 -5.08 -14.76 3.31
CA THR A 544 -5.06 -13.30 3.51
C THR A 544 -4.74 -12.56 2.21
N TYR A 545 -3.73 -13.01 1.47
CA TYR A 545 -3.39 -12.41 0.18
C TYR A 545 -4.51 -12.57 -0.86
N GLU A 546 -5.17 -13.73 -0.91
CA GLU A 546 -6.30 -13.95 -1.82
C GLU A 546 -7.48 -13.03 -1.51
N GLN A 547 -7.79 -12.80 -0.23
CA GLN A 547 -8.81 -11.83 0.19
C GLN A 547 -8.45 -10.39 -0.23
N THR A 548 -7.20 -9.98 -0.03
CA THR A 548 -6.71 -8.66 -0.43
C THR A 548 -6.73 -8.50 -1.96
N LEU A 549 -6.28 -9.50 -2.73
CA LEU A 549 -6.33 -9.47 -4.19
C LEU A 549 -7.77 -9.46 -4.72
N TYR A 550 -8.69 -10.18 -4.07
CA TYR A 550 -10.10 -10.17 -4.43
C TYR A 550 -10.68 -8.76 -4.37
N PHE A 551 -10.31 -7.95 -3.36
CA PHE A 551 -10.70 -6.55 -3.32
C PHE A 551 -10.19 -5.78 -4.54
N PHE A 552 -8.88 -5.78 -4.80
CA PHE A 552 -8.31 -5.02 -5.92
C PHE A 552 -8.90 -5.43 -7.28
N LEU A 553 -9.08 -6.73 -7.52
CA LEU A 553 -9.57 -7.24 -8.80
C LEU A 553 -11.05 -6.90 -9.04
N ASN A 554 -11.91 -7.02 -8.03
CA ASN A 554 -13.34 -6.67 -8.19
C ASN A 554 -13.60 -5.16 -8.16
N ASP A 555 -12.81 -4.41 -7.41
CA ASP A 555 -13.00 -2.96 -7.29
C ASP A 555 -12.56 -2.23 -8.57
N ILE A 556 -11.54 -2.72 -9.29
CA ILE A 556 -11.23 -2.24 -10.65
C ILE A 556 -12.47 -2.34 -11.56
N ASP A 557 -13.22 -3.44 -11.45
CA ASP A 557 -14.43 -3.65 -12.22
C ASP A 557 -15.60 -2.77 -11.76
N ALA A 558 -15.78 -2.55 -10.45
CA ALA A 558 -16.83 -1.69 -9.89
C ALA A 558 -16.56 -0.21 -10.16
N ASN A 559 -15.31 0.24 -9.98
CA ASN A 559 -14.89 1.61 -10.21
C ASN A 559 -15.02 2.06 -11.67
N SER A 560 -15.07 1.11 -12.61
CA SER A 560 -15.31 1.44 -14.02
C SER A 560 -16.71 2.03 -14.29
N GLU A 561 -17.68 1.85 -13.38
CA GLU A 561 -19.06 2.37 -13.53
C GLU A 561 -19.30 3.70 -12.78
N PHE A 562 -18.46 4.09 -11.80
CA PHE A 562 -18.64 5.36 -11.08
C PHE A 562 -18.58 6.60 -11.97
N PRO A 563 -17.64 6.72 -12.93
CA PRO A 563 -17.61 7.88 -13.82
C PRO A 563 -18.92 8.04 -14.62
N LYS A 564 -19.56 6.93 -15.01
CA LYS A 564 -20.86 6.96 -15.71
C LYS A 564 -21.96 7.54 -14.83
N ALA A 565 -22.02 7.13 -13.56
CA ALA A 565 -22.96 7.71 -12.61
C ALA A 565 -22.73 9.22 -12.45
N LEU A 566 -21.47 9.66 -12.30
CA LEU A 566 -21.12 11.07 -12.15
C LEU A 566 -21.48 11.91 -13.38
N TYR A 567 -21.23 11.41 -14.60
CA TYR A 567 -21.68 12.06 -15.83
C TYR A 567 -23.21 12.19 -15.89
N ASN A 568 -23.94 11.11 -15.54
CA ASN A 568 -25.41 11.11 -15.55
C ASN A 568 -26.02 12.08 -14.53
N PHE A 569 -25.41 12.22 -13.34
CA PHE A 569 -25.85 13.15 -12.30
C PHE A 569 -25.25 14.57 -12.45
N GLY A 570 -24.34 14.78 -13.41
CA GLY A 570 -23.66 16.06 -13.60
C GLY A 570 -22.71 16.46 -12.46
N THR A 571 -22.25 15.51 -11.62
CA THR A 571 -21.33 15.80 -10.51
C THR A 571 -19.88 15.80 -11.00
N PHE A 572 -19.52 16.86 -11.74
CA PHE A 572 -18.25 16.93 -12.48
C PHE A 572 -17.03 17.13 -11.58
N SER A 573 -17.18 17.86 -10.46
CA SER A 573 -16.08 18.12 -9.51
C SER A 573 -15.43 16.84 -8.99
N LYS A 574 -16.23 15.77 -8.82
CA LYS A 574 -15.76 14.46 -8.34
C LYS A 574 -15.19 13.55 -9.42
N LEU A 575 -15.34 13.88 -10.71
CA LEU A 575 -14.80 13.05 -11.79
C LEU A 575 -13.27 13.02 -11.78
N VAL A 576 -12.62 14.16 -11.55
CA VAL A 576 -11.16 14.23 -11.47
C VAL A 576 -10.67 13.37 -10.30
N GLU A 577 -11.26 13.54 -9.12
CA GLU A 577 -10.95 12.75 -7.93
C GLU A 577 -11.13 11.24 -8.16
N ILE A 578 -12.22 10.81 -8.81
CA ILE A 578 -12.48 9.39 -9.10
C ILE A 578 -11.51 8.83 -10.15
N VAL A 579 -11.15 9.59 -11.18
CA VAL A 579 -10.14 9.17 -12.15
C VAL A 579 -8.77 8.99 -11.47
N ASP A 580 -8.40 9.92 -10.60
CA ASP A 580 -7.16 9.84 -9.82
C ASP A 580 -7.17 8.66 -8.86
N PHE A 581 -8.28 8.46 -8.15
CA PHE A 581 -8.47 7.34 -7.25
C PHE A 581 -8.36 6.00 -7.99
N ARG A 582 -9.01 5.85 -9.15
CA ARG A 582 -8.88 4.67 -10.01
C ARG A 582 -7.44 4.41 -10.41
N SER A 583 -6.72 5.46 -10.82
CA SER A 583 -5.31 5.37 -11.20
C SER A 583 -4.45 4.94 -10.00
N ARG A 584 -4.67 5.52 -8.81
CA ARG A 584 -3.95 5.18 -7.58
C ARG A 584 -4.17 3.74 -7.14
N LEU A 585 -5.41 3.23 -7.22
CA LEU A 585 -5.71 1.84 -6.90
C LEU A 585 -5.08 0.87 -7.91
N ALA A 586 -5.20 1.16 -9.20
CA ALA A 586 -4.63 0.33 -10.26
C ALA A 586 -3.09 0.25 -10.19
N ASN A 587 -2.45 1.29 -9.65
CA ASN A 587 -1.01 1.35 -9.44
C ASN A 587 -0.63 1.32 -7.94
N SER A 588 -1.46 0.70 -7.09
CA SER A 588 -1.12 0.55 -5.67
C SER A 588 0.13 -0.32 -5.50
N TYR A 589 1.10 0.17 -4.74
CA TYR A 589 2.24 -0.62 -4.30
C TYR A 589 1.79 -1.91 -3.60
N HIS A 590 0.82 -1.79 -2.69
CA HIS A 590 0.34 -2.91 -1.90
C HIS A 590 -0.26 -4.01 -2.80
N PHE A 591 -1.05 -3.60 -3.79
CA PHE A 591 -1.60 -4.51 -4.79
C PHE A 591 -0.51 -5.25 -5.56
N MET A 592 0.52 -4.53 -6.04
CA MET A 592 1.62 -5.13 -6.79
C MET A 592 2.44 -6.10 -5.93
N LEU A 593 2.75 -5.72 -4.68
CA LEU A 593 3.49 -6.58 -3.75
C LEU A 593 2.72 -7.87 -3.46
N VAL A 594 1.45 -7.76 -3.06
CA VAL A 594 0.63 -8.94 -2.73
C VAL A 594 0.47 -9.86 -3.94
N THR A 595 0.38 -9.29 -5.15
CA THR A 595 0.32 -10.08 -6.40
C THR A 595 1.60 -10.90 -6.58
N VAL A 596 2.78 -10.29 -6.44
CA VAL A 596 4.07 -10.97 -6.58
C VAL A 596 4.27 -12.00 -5.46
N GLU A 597 3.96 -11.65 -4.22
CA GLU A 597 4.10 -12.57 -3.09
C GLU A 597 3.15 -13.77 -3.21
N THR A 598 1.92 -13.57 -3.72
CA THR A 598 0.99 -14.69 -3.98
C THR A 598 1.56 -15.67 -5.00
N LEU A 599 2.24 -15.18 -6.05
CA LEU A 599 2.87 -16.05 -7.05
C LEU A 599 4.05 -16.84 -6.48
N LEU A 600 4.89 -16.21 -5.66
CA LEU A 600 6.02 -16.91 -5.01
C LEU A 600 5.50 -17.89 -3.95
N LEU A 601 4.52 -17.47 -3.16
CA LEU A 601 3.88 -18.28 -2.13
C LEU A 601 3.15 -19.49 -2.73
N MET A 602 2.59 -19.39 -3.94
CA MET A 602 2.01 -20.53 -4.65
C MET A 602 3.03 -21.66 -4.84
N VAL A 603 4.28 -21.33 -5.18
CA VAL A 603 5.37 -22.31 -5.29
C VAL A 603 5.78 -22.83 -3.91
N VAL A 604 6.00 -21.92 -2.96
CA VAL A 604 6.44 -22.28 -1.61
C VAL A 604 5.42 -23.19 -0.93
N SER A 605 4.13 -22.82 -0.94
CA SER A 605 3.02 -23.55 -0.32
C SER A 605 2.54 -24.78 -1.09
N SER A 606 3.06 -25.04 -2.30
CA SER A 606 2.60 -26.14 -3.13
C SER A 606 2.81 -27.50 -2.46
N GLY A 607 1.71 -28.27 -2.39
CA GLY A 607 1.73 -29.68 -2.08
C GLY A 607 1.42 -30.51 -3.33
N GLY A 608 1.90 -31.75 -3.35
CA GLY A 608 1.56 -32.72 -4.39
C GLY A 608 2.60 -32.87 -5.50
N THR A 609 2.13 -33.09 -6.73
CA THR A 609 2.96 -33.44 -7.88
C THR A 609 3.32 -32.22 -8.72
N LEU A 610 4.40 -32.32 -9.51
CA LEU A 610 4.83 -31.26 -10.43
C LEU A 610 3.72 -30.86 -11.41
N SER A 611 2.94 -31.83 -11.91
CA SER A 611 1.83 -31.56 -12.82
C SER A 611 0.74 -30.67 -12.20
N GLN A 612 0.45 -30.84 -10.91
CA GLN A 612 -0.52 -29.99 -10.19
C GLN A 612 0.02 -28.57 -10.00
N LEU A 613 1.30 -28.44 -9.63
CA LEU A 613 1.96 -27.14 -9.48
C LEU A 613 2.03 -26.40 -10.83
N LEU A 614 2.41 -27.09 -11.90
CA LEU A 614 2.40 -26.52 -13.26
C LEU A 614 0.99 -26.11 -13.70
N ALA A 615 -0.04 -26.87 -13.34
CA ALA A 615 -1.43 -26.49 -13.63
C ALA A 615 -1.83 -25.21 -12.88
N ALA A 616 -1.51 -25.09 -11.59
CA ALA A 616 -1.75 -23.89 -10.80
C ALA A 616 -0.99 -22.67 -11.38
N TYR A 617 0.31 -22.87 -11.67
CA TYR A 617 1.15 -21.85 -12.30
C TYR A 617 0.59 -21.36 -13.65
N ARG A 618 0.12 -22.28 -14.51
CA ARG A 618 -0.52 -21.94 -15.79
C ARG A 618 -1.84 -21.19 -15.63
N GLN A 619 -2.64 -21.52 -14.61
CA GLN A 619 -3.90 -20.82 -14.33
C GLN A 619 -3.68 -19.38 -13.88
N THR A 620 -2.59 -19.10 -13.17
CA THR A 620 -2.27 -17.75 -12.69
C THR A 620 -1.73 -16.79 -13.77
N ARG A 621 -1.47 -17.22 -15.03
CA ARG A 621 -0.63 -16.39 -15.94
C ARG A 621 -1.00 -16.25 -17.42
N ARG A 622 -0.53 -15.10 -17.95
CA ARG A 622 -0.09 -14.83 -19.33
C ARG A 622 1.35 -14.27 -19.24
N LYS A 623 2.34 -14.94 -19.86
CA LYS A 623 3.76 -14.58 -20.15
C LYS A 623 4.67 -14.02 -19.02
N PRO A 624 5.80 -14.70 -18.67
CA PRO A 624 6.76 -14.23 -17.66
C PRO A 624 7.53 -12.95 -17.93
N ALA A 625 7.87 -12.72 -19.20
CA ALA A 625 8.78 -11.67 -19.58
C ALA A 625 8.14 -10.27 -19.60
N GLU A 626 6.81 -10.19 -19.55
CA GLU A 626 6.08 -8.93 -19.57
C GLU A 626 6.11 -8.28 -18.18
N ASP A 627 6.73 -7.11 -18.07
CA ASP A 627 6.56 -6.26 -16.90
C ASP A 627 5.22 -5.52 -16.97
N ARG A 628 4.33 -5.80 -16.03
CA ARG A 628 3.03 -5.11 -15.91
C ARG A 628 3.05 -3.99 -14.90
N ILE A 629 4.10 -3.91 -14.08
CA ILE A 629 4.21 -2.88 -13.06
C ILE A 629 4.61 -1.58 -13.76
N ARG A 630 3.76 -0.57 -13.65
CA ARG A 630 4.06 0.80 -14.10
C ARG A 630 4.86 1.49 -13.00
N TRP A 631 6.16 1.21 -12.95
CA TRP A 631 7.06 1.65 -11.87
C TRP A 631 7.02 3.17 -11.63
N ASP A 632 6.91 3.96 -12.70
CA ASP A 632 6.78 5.42 -12.67
C ASP A 632 5.46 5.92 -12.07
N LYS A 633 4.43 5.06 -12.04
CA LYS A 633 3.09 5.39 -11.54
C LYS A 633 2.73 4.70 -10.23
N LEU A 634 3.66 3.98 -9.60
CA LEU A 634 3.39 3.30 -8.33
C LEU A 634 3.07 4.30 -7.22
N HIS A 635 2.00 4.03 -6.48
CA HIS A 635 1.55 4.87 -5.37
C HIS A 635 1.64 4.13 -4.03
N ASP A 636 2.15 4.85 -3.02
CA ASP A 636 2.03 4.46 -1.62
C ASP A 636 0.68 4.95 -1.07
N ASN A 637 -0.23 4.02 -0.80
CA ASN A 637 -1.56 4.32 -0.27
C ASN A 637 -1.69 4.00 1.24
N ARG A 638 -0.57 3.69 1.93
CA ARG A 638 -0.60 3.34 3.36
C ARG A 638 -1.03 4.53 4.22
N ASP A 639 -1.90 4.28 5.18
CA ASP A 639 -2.28 5.26 6.20
C ASP A 639 -1.43 5.09 7.46
N LEU A 640 -0.48 6.01 7.65
CA LEU A 640 0.43 6.02 8.80
C LEU A 640 -0.09 6.89 9.96
N THR A 641 -1.36 7.28 9.94
CA THR A 641 -1.97 8.18 10.93
C THR A 641 -2.76 7.47 12.03
N ILE A 642 -2.99 6.17 11.87
CA ILE A 642 -3.83 5.35 12.74
C ILE A 642 -3.27 5.08 14.15
N PHE A 643 -1.94 5.13 14.33
CA PHE A 643 -1.32 4.88 15.63
C PHE A 643 -1.32 6.15 16.47
N VAL A 644 -1.89 6.07 17.67
CA VAL A 644 -1.73 7.12 18.68
C VAL A 644 -0.34 7.03 19.27
N SER A 645 0.49 8.02 18.97
CA SER A 645 1.85 8.15 19.49
C SER A 645 1.99 9.41 20.34
N TRP A 646 2.49 9.18 21.56
CA TRP A 646 2.97 10.21 22.47
C TRP A 646 4.49 10.17 22.61
N ASP A 647 5.20 9.42 21.77
CA ASP A 647 6.65 9.27 21.88
C ASP A 647 7.37 10.60 21.60
N PRO A 648 8.52 10.84 22.26
CA PRO A 648 9.28 12.05 22.01
C PRO A 648 9.87 12.04 20.59
N PRO A 649 10.13 13.22 20.01
CA PRO A 649 10.89 13.32 18.76
C PRO A 649 12.29 12.72 18.94
N SER A 650 12.87 12.13 17.88
CA SER A 650 14.13 11.40 18.04
C SER A 650 15.34 12.33 18.24
N ASP A 651 16.33 11.90 19.01
CA ASP A 651 17.56 12.67 19.23
C ASP A 651 18.39 12.83 17.94
N GLU A 652 18.30 11.88 17.01
CA GLU A 652 18.93 11.93 15.67
C GLU A 652 18.32 13.05 14.80
N GLU A 653 17.01 13.26 14.90
CA GLU A 653 16.30 14.37 14.22
C GLU A 653 16.71 15.75 14.78
N GLU A 654 16.96 15.87 16.09
CA GLU A 654 17.50 17.11 16.68
C GLU A 654 18.91 17.45 16.17
N GLN A 655 19.69 16.45 15.72
CA GLN A 655 21.01 16.63 15.13
C GLN A 655 20.95 16.94 13.62
N GLU A 656 20.01 16.36 12.88
CA GLU A 656 19.81 16.68 11.44
C GLU A 656 19.16 18.05 11.23
N GLU A 657 18.22 18.48 12.09
CA GLU A 657 17.71 19.87 12.08
C GLU A 657 18.83 20.91 12.28
N LYS A 658 19.93 20.55 12.97
CA LYS A 658 21.11 21.41 13.11
C LYS A 658 21.99 21.44 11.85
N LYS A 659 21.94 20.41 10.99
CA LYS A 659 22.67 20.39 9.70
C LYS A 659 21.97 21.20 8.62
N ASP A 660 20.63 21.22 8.61
CA ASP A 660 19.82 21.98 7.64
C ASP A 660 19.73 23.48 7.96
N LYS A 661 20.18 23.93 9.14
CA LYS A 661 20.38 25.35 9.40
C LYS A 661 21.72 25.77 8.79
N PRO A 662 21.76 26.78 7.90
CA PRO A 662 23.03 27.26 7.36
C PRO A 662 23.93 27.64 8.54
N MET A 663 25.13 27.05 8.60
CA MET A 663 26.17 27.50 9.51
C MET A 663 26.38 28.99 9.22
N ASP A 664 26.02 29.82 10.19
CA ASP A 664 26.34 31.22 10.20
C ASP A 664 27.86 31.31 10.36
N ASN A 665 28.58 31.35 9.23
CA ASN A 665 30.00 31.61 9.20
C ASN A 665 30.20 33.05 9.65
N GLY A 666 30.41 33.21 10.96
CA GLY A 666 30.74 34.48 11.57
C GLY A 666 32.04 35.03 11.01
N THR A 667 31.95 35.87 9.98
CA THR A 667 32.98 36.86 9.61
C THR A 667 32.34 37.97 8.78
N GLY A 668 32.35 39.19 9.32
CA GLY A 668 32.31 40.41 8.50
C GLY A 668 31.04 41.25 8.66
N GLY A 669 31.21 42.41 9.29
CA GLY A 669 30.17 43.41 9.52
C GLY A 669 29.55 44.04 8.27
N GLU A 670 28.58 44.90 8.58
CA GLU A 670 27.94 45.94 7.77
C GLU A 670 26.54 45.63 7.23
N LYS A 671 25.57 46.29 7.89
CA LYS A 671 24.19 46.61 7.48
C LYS A 671 23.23 45.41 7.41
N GLU A 672 22.43 45.29 8.47
CA GLU A 672 21.18 44.54 8.50
C GLU A 672 20.22 45.05 7.41
N ALA A 673 20.38 44.54 6.18
CA ALA A 673 19.26 44.48 5.26
C ALA A 673 18.25 43.49 5.84
N PRO A 674 16.94 43.79 5.83
CA PRO A 674 15.95 42.92 6.46
C PRO A 674 16.00 41.56 5.75
N VAL A 675 16.43 40.55 6.51
CA VAL A 675 16.42 39.15 6.07
C VAL A 675 15.04 38.89 5.51
N VAL A 676 14.97 38.52 4.22
CA VAL A 676 13.73 38.11 3.55
C VAL A 676 13.17 36.96 4.37
N ALA A 677 12.21 37.27 5.24
CA ALA A 677 11.69 36.33 6.19
C ALA A 677 10.93 35.25 5.42
N ALA A 678 11.44 34.02 5.48
CA ALA A 678 10.83 32.89 4.80
C ALA A 678 9.37 32.75 5.21
N VAL A 679 8.50 32.38 4.28
CA VAL A 679 7.09 32.05 4.54
C VAL A 679 7.04 31.13 5.76
N THR A 680 6.40 31.59 6.85
CA THR A 680 6.32 30.82 8.09
C THR A 680 5.40 29.62 7.89
N LYS A 681 5.86 28.44 8.32
CA LYS A 681 5.10 27.19 8.16
C LYS A 681 3.86 27.22 9.06
N PRO A 682 2.75 26.59 8.67
CA PRO A 682 1.62 26.41 9.58
C PRO A 682 2.02 25.50 10.74
N VAL A 683 1.40 25.70 11.90
CA VAL A 683 1.62 24.80 13.05
C VAL A 683 1.20 23.37 12.72
N GLY A 684 1.99 22.40 13.20
CA GLY A 684 1.83 20.99 12.84
C GLY A 684 2.61 20.58 11.59
N ALA A 685 3.04 21.53 10.72
CA ALA A 685 3.81 21.20 9.52
C ALA A 685 5.10 20.44 9.83
N THR A 686 5.76 20.74 10.96
CA THR A 686 6.97 20.02 11.40
C THR A 686 6.67 18.55 11.73
N LEU A 687 5.53 18.28 12.37
CA LEU A 687 5.05 16.92 12.67
C LEU A 687 4.67 16.17 11.39
N GLU A 688 4.02 16.86 10.45
CA GLU A 688 3.66 16.32 9.14
C GLU A 688 4.92 15.99 8.32
N GLU A 689 5.88 16.92 8.22
CA GLU A 689 7.15 16.70 7.52
C GLU A 689 7.93 15.52 8.09
N ARG A 690 7.96 15.33 9.41
CA ARG A 690 8.59 14.15 10.02
C ARG A 690 7.90 12.85 9.61
N ARG A 691 6.58 12.85 9.60
CA ARG A 691 5.79 11.70 9.14
C ARG A 691 6.05 11.41 7.66
N GLU A 692 6.06 12.44 6.82
CA GLU A 692 6.35 12.33 5.38
C GLU A 692 7.76 11.81 5.11
N ARG A 693 8.76 12.28 5.87
CA ARG A 693 10.14 11.76 5.80
C ARG A 693 10.20 10.28 6.17
N LEU A 694 9.55 9.89 7.26
CA LEU A 694 9.46 8.48 7.67
C LEU A 694 8.74 7.63 6.61
N GLN A 695 7.62 8.13 6.08
CA GLN A 695 6.87 7.47 5.01
C GLN A 695 7.72 7.27 3.77
N LYS A 696 8.40 8.32 3.30
CA LYS A 696 9.29 8.27 2.14
C LYS A 696 10.40 7.25 2.34
N ARG A 697 11.12 7.31 3.47
CA ARG A 697 12.20 6.36 3.80
C ARG A 697 11.69 4.92 3.87
N SER A 698 10.52 4.70 4.48
CA SER A 698 9.91 3.37 4.53
C SER A 698 9.52 2.89 3.14
N TYR A 699 8.91 3.76 2.33
CA TYR A 699 8.46 3.43 0.99
C TYR A 699 9.62 3.11 0.05
N GLU A 700 10.75 3.83 0.14
CA GLU A 700 11.95 3.53 -0.65
C GLU A 700 12.47 2.10 -0.41
N GLN A 701 12.45 1.64 0.84
CA GLN A 701 12.83 0.27 1.20
C GLN A 701 11.82 -0.75 0.65
N ASP A 702 10.53 -0.46 0.81
CA ASP A 702 9.43 -1.32 0.37
C ASP A 702 9.33 -1.40 -1.16
N TYR A 703 9.66 -0.32 -1.86
CA TYR A 703 9.79 -0.26 -3.31
C TYR A 703 10.93 -1.14 -3.80
N ASP A 704 12.10 -1.06 -3.17
CA ASP A 704 13.24 -1.94 -3.50
C ASP A 704 12.96 -3.41 -3.13
N LEU A 705 12.18 -3.67 -2.07
CA LEU A 705 11.64 -5.00 -1.80
C LEU A 705 10.80 -5.48 -2.99
N LEU A 706 9.85 -4.70 -3.50
CA LEU A 706 9.04 -5.09 -4.66
C LEU A 706 9.91 -5.32 -5.91
N ARG A 707 10.92 -4.49 -6.17
CA ARG A 707 11.89 -4.69 -7.28
C ARG A 707 12.61 -6.03 -7.15
N LEU A 708 13.15 -6.32 -5.97
CA LEU A 708 13.83 -7.58 -5.69
C LEU A 708 12.87 -8.77 -5.92
N ARG A 709 11.71 -8.77 -5.28
CA ARG A 709 10.76 -9.89 -5.35
C ARG A 709 10.20 -10.09 -6.77
N THR A 710 9.93 -9.01 -7.49
CA THR A 710 9.50 -9.06 -8.89
C THR A 710 10.60 -9.61 -9.79
N GLY A 711 11.84 -9.16 -9.63
CA GLY A 711 12.99 -9.65 -10.37
C GLY A 711 13.19 -11.15 -10.18
N LEU A 712 13.15 -11.61 -8.92
CA LEU A 712 13.24 -13.03 -8.58
C LEU A 712 12.11 -13.84 -9.26
N SER A 713 10.86 -13.39 -9.12
CA SER A 713 9.70 -14.06 -9.70
C SER A 713 9.78 -14.16 -11.23
N LYS A 714 10.14 -13.07 -11.92
CA LYS A 714 10.27 -13.04 -13.38
C LYS A 714 11.40 -13.95 -13.86
N MET A 715 12.58 -13.86 -13.25
CA MET A 715 13.72 -14.70 -13.59
C MET A 715 13.39 -16.18 -13.40
N LEU A 716 12.91 -16.56 -12.20
CA LEU A 716 12.57 -17.95 -11.88
C LEU A 716 11.56 -18.53 -12.87
N PHE A 717 10.46 -17.80 -13.12
CA PHE A 717 9.41 -18.31 -14.00
C PHE A 717 9.77 -18.26 -15.49
N SER A 718 10.65 -17.35 -15.91
CA SER A 718 11.21 -17.38 -17.27
C SER A 718 12.07 -18.63 -17.48
N LEU A 719 12.87 -19.03 -16.48
CA LEU A 719 13.65 -20.27 -16.53
C LEU A 719 12.76 -21.53 -16.54
N VAL A 720 11.63 -21.49 -15.82
CA VAL A 720 10.60 -22.54 -15.88
C VAL A 720 10.01 -22.62 -17.29
N GLU A 721 9.55 -21.50 -17.88
CA GLU A 721 9.02 -21.50 -19.24
C GLU A 721 10.05 -21.97 -20.27
N LEU A 722 11.32 -21.56 -20.13
CA LEU A 722 12.39 -22.04 -20.98
C LEU A 722 12.44 -23.57 -21.01
N HIS A 723 12.26 -24.23 -19.87
CA HIS A 723 12.31 -25.69 -19.78
C HIS A 723 10.98 -26.38 -20.15
N LEU A 724 9.87 -25.65 -20.16
CA LEU A 724 8.58 -26.13 -20.65
C LEU A 724 8.43 -25.93 -22.16
N SER A 725 9.04 -24.89 -22.72
CA SER A 725 9.10 -24.62 -24.16
C SER A 725 10.15 -25.52 -24.83
N ARG A 726 9.99 -25.80 -26.12
CA ARG A 726 11.00 -26.48 -26.95
C ARG A 726 11.70 -25.51 -27.92
N THR A 727 11.58 -24.22 -27.66
CA THR A 727 11.96 -23.13 -28.57
C THR A 727 13.15 -22.34 -28.02
N SER A 728 13.94 -21.73 -28.91
CA SER A 728 15.14 -20.97 -28.53
C SER A 728 14.86 -19.53 -28.10
N VAL A 729 13.65 -19.01 -28.37
CA VAL A 729 13.27 -17.61 -28.11
C VAL A 729 13.25 -17.31 -26.61
N GLU A 730 12.81 -18.25 -25.79
CA GLU A 730 12.75 -18.10 -24.33
C GLU A 730 14.14 -17.99 -23.69
N CYS A 731 15.19 -18.53 -24.32
CA CYS A 731 16.54 -18.52 -23.74
C CYS A 731 17.11 -17.10 -23.65
N SER A 732 16.86 -16.26 -24.67
CA SER A 732 17.31 -14.87 -24.68
C SER A 732 16.60 -14.06 -23.60
N ALA A 733 15.28 -14.24 -23.47
CA ALA A 733 14.48 -13.58 -22.43
C ALA A 733 14.90 -14.01 -21.01
N ALA A 734 15.19 -15.29 -20.80
CA ALA A 734 15.67 -15.79 -19.51
C ALA A 734 17.06 -15.25 -19.15
N GLN A 735 17.98 -15.16 -20.11
CA GLN A 735 19.30 -14.55 -19.92
C GLN A 735 19.18 -13.07 -19.52
N GLN A 736 18.37 -12.30 -20.25
CA GLN A 736 18.15 -10.88 -19.94
C GLN A 736 17.61 -10.70 -18.53
N LEU A 737 16.58 -11.46 -18.12
CA LEU A 737 16.00 -11.36 -16.79
C LEU A 737 16.97 -11.76 -15.67
N ARG A 738 17.89 -12.68 -15.94
CA ARG A 738 18.99 -13.03 -15.02
C ARG A 738 19.94 -11.86 -14.85
N ASP A 739 20.33 -11.19 -15.93
CA ASP A 739 21.25 -10.06 -15.89
C ASP A 739 20.60 -8.83 -15.24
N ASP A 740 19.30 -8.62 -15.49
CA ASP A 740 18.48 -7.61 -14.80
C ASP A 740 18.40 -7.90 -13.30
N TRP A 741 18.21 -9.15 -12.88
CA TRP A 741 18.18 -9.55 -11.46
C TRP A 741 19.49 -9.20 -10.75
N VAL A 742 20.65 -9.56 -11.33
CA VAL A 742 21.97 -9.22 -10.77
C VAL A 742 22.15 -7.72 -10.65
N THR A 743 21.77 -6.97 -11.68
CA THR A 743 21.87 -5.51 -11.70
C THR A 743 21.00 -4.87 -10.63
N VAL A 744 19.74 -5.32 -10.50
CA VAL A 744 18.80 -4.82 -9.48
C VAL A 744 19.29 -5.15 -8.07
N ALA A 745 19.79 -6.37 -7.83
CA ALA A 745 20.27 -6.76 -6.50
C ALA A 745 21.52 -5.96 -6.09
N ALA A 746 22.46 -5.74 -7.02
CA ALA A 746 23.65 -4.91 -6.80
C ALA A 746 23.29 -3.44 -6.53
N ASP A 747 22.38 -2.86 -7.31
CA ASP A 747 21.86 -1.49 -7.11
C ASP A 747 21.25 -1.35 -5.71
N ILE A 748 20.34 -2.25 -5.32
CA ILE A 748 19.70 -2.22 -4.00
C ILE A 748 20.72 -2.31 -2.86
N ARG A 749 21.72 -3.19 -2.98
CA ARG A 749 22.79 -3.30 -1.96
C ARG A 749 23.62 -2.01 -1.85
N SER A 750 23.87 -1.33 -2.97
CA SER A 750 24.65 -0.09 -3.01
C SER A 750 23.99 1.06 -2.23
N LYS A 751 22.65 1.04 -2.10
CA LYS A 751 21.88 2.06 -1.37
C LYS A 751 22.02 1.98 0.16
N GLN A 752 22.52 0.86 0.69
CA GLN A 752 22.78 0.67 2.13
C GLN A 752 21.61 1.09 3.03
N HIS A 753 20.39 0.65 2.69
CA HIS A 753 19.19 0.95 3.46
C HIS A 753 19.35 0.58 4.94
N ALA A 754 19.04 1.51 5.84
CA ALA A 754 19.02 1.26 7.27
C ALA A 754 17.59 0.97 7.78
N PRO A 755 17.36 -0.08 8.59
CA PRO A 755 16.04 -0.41 9.10
C PRO A 755 15.46 0.74 9.93
N ILE A 756 14.13 0.87 9.90
CA ILE A 756 13.42 1.82 10.75
C ILE A 756 13.57 1.37 12.22
N SER A 757 13.80 2.33 13.12
CA SER A 757 14.01 2.05 14.54
C SER A 757 12.82 1.31 15.15
N GLY A 758 13.09 0.18 15.79
CA GLY A 758 12.11 -0.60 16.54
C GLY A 758 11.89 -0.14 17.98
N ARG A 759 12.46 1.01 18.40
CA ARG A 759 12.48 1.46 19.80
C ARG A 759 11.09 1.66 20.41
N TYR A 760 10.17 2.26 19.66
CA TYR A 760 8.81 2.51 20.12
C TYR A 760 7.82 1.55 19.46
N LEU A 761 6.80 1.13 20.21
CA LEU A 761 5.85 0.11 19.77
C LEU A 761 5.10 0.53 18.50
N VAL A 762 4.73 1.80 18.44
CA VAL A 762 3.98 2.43 17.34
C VAL A 762 4.83 2.74 16.10
N ASN A 763 6.16 2.56 16.17
CA ASN A 763 6.99 2.69 14.99
C ASN A 763 6.63 1.59 13.98
N LEU A 764 6.85 1.89 12.70
CA LEU A 764 6.68 0.91 11.63
C LEU A 764 7.59 -0.31 11.86
N LEU A 765 7.07 -1.48 11.50
CA LEU A 765 7.90 -2.68 11.43
C LEU A 765 8.94 -2.49 10.31
N PRO A 766 10.19 -2.94 10.50
CA PRO A 766 11.19 -2.91 9.44
C PRO A 766 10.72 -3.66 8.18
N SER A 767 11.12 -3.16 7.02
CA SER A 767 10.85 -3.84 5.75
C SER A 767 11.53 -5.21 5.70
N ARG A 768 10.86 -6.21 5.10
CA ARG A 768 11.45 -7.53 4.84
C ARG A 768 12.65 -7.48 3.89
N LEU A 769 12.90 -6.33 3.23
CA LEU A 769 14.11 -6.13 2.44
C LEU A 769 15.38 -6.51 3.23
N HIS A 770 15.46 -6.12 4.50
CA HIS A 770 16.62 -6.39 5.36
C HIS A 770 16.86 -7.89 5.56
N LEU A 771 15.78 -8.68 5.72
CA LEU A 771 15.87 -10.14 5.80
C LEU A 771 16.47 -10.71 4.50
N TYR A 772 15.97 -10.30 3.34
CA TYR A 772 16.46 -10.79 2.05
C TYR A 772 17.90 -10.38 1.76
N LEU A 773 18.33 -9.20 2.21
CA LEU A 773 19.72 -8.76 2.09
C LEU A 773 20.66 -9.50 3.05
N SER A 774 20.15 -9.97 4.19
CA SER A 774 20.92 -10.78 5.16
C SER A 774 21.11 -12.23 4.72
N LEU A 775 20.19 -12.76 3.89
CA LEU A 775 20.22 -14.12 3.35
C LEU A 775 20.87 -14.15 1.96
N PRO A 776 21.46 -15.29 1.53
CA PRO A 776 22.20 -15.39 0.27
C PRO A 776 21.30 -15.48 -0.99
N TYR A 777 20.13 -14.80 -1.04
CA TYR A 777 19.18 -14.87 -2.15
C TYR A 777 19.83 -14.55 -3.49
N GLU A 778 20.55 -13.43 -3.57
CA GLU A 778 21.23 -13.01 -4.81
C GLU A 778 22.21 -14.08 -5.30
N ARG A 779 23.09 -14.56 -4.43
CA ARG A 779 24.09 -15.55 -4.79
C ARG A 779 23.44 -16.85 -5.26
N VAL A 780 22.51 -17.38 -4.45
CA VAL A 780 21.82 -18.65 -4.70
C VAL A 780 21.07 -18.62 -6.03
N PHE A 781 20.26 -17.59 -6.27
CA PHE A 781 19.42 -17.55 -7.46
C PHE A 781 20.18 -17.13 -8.72
N THR A 782 21.27 -16.36 -8.61
CA THR A 782 22.15 -16.10 -9.74
C THR A 782 22.89 -17.37 -10.16
N GLN A 783 23.46 -18.13 -9.21
CA GLN A 783 24.15 -19.39 -9.53
C GLN A 783 23.19 -20.46 -10.05
N LEU A 784 21.98 -20.54 -9.51
CA LEU A 784 20.93 -21.42 -10.02
C LEU A 784 20.52 -21.04 -11.45
N ALA A 785 20.35 -19.74 -11.73
CA ALA A 785 20.01 -19.26 -13.07
C ALA A 785 21.13 -19.58 -14.07
N ASP A 786 22.39 -19.35 -13.70
CA ASP A 786 23.57 -19.70 -14.51
C ASP A 786 23.58 -21.19 -14.84
N PHE A 787 23.42 -22.05 -13.83
CA PHE A 787 23.37 -23.50 -14.03
C PHE A 787 22.24 -23.91 -14.98
N VAL A 788 21.04 -23.36 -14.83
CA VAL A 788 19.87 -23.71 -15.64
C VAL A 788 19.99 -23.19 -17.08
N LEU A 789 20.57 -22.01 -17.29
CA LEU A 789 20.87 -21.47 -18.62
C LEU A 789 21.97 -22.27 -19.31
N ASP A 790 23.01 -22.65 -18.58
CA ASP A 790 24.10 -23.48 -19.11
C ASP A 790 23.61 -24.87 -19.48
N LEU A 791 22.75 -25.47 -18.65
CA LEU A 791 22.06 -26.74 -18.93
C LEU A 791 21.25 -26.67 -20.22
N TRP A 792 20.61 -25.53 -20.51
CA TRP A 792 19.87 -25.35 -21.75
C TRP A 792 20.81 -25.26 -22.96
N LYS A 793 21.81 -24.37 -22.89
CA LYS A 793 22.79 -24.11 -23.98
C LYS A 793 23.66 -25.33 -24.29
N GLY A 794 23.95 -26.17 -23.30
CA GLY A 794 24.73 -27.39 -23.49
C GLY A 794 26.23 -27.16 -23.63
N TYR A 795 26.77 -26.21 -22.85
CA TYR A 795 28.21 -25.94 -22.74
C TYR A 795 29.02 -27.19 -22.34
N SER A 796 30.36 -27.05 -22.25
CA SER A 796 31.24 -28.17 -21.90
C SER A 796 30.85 -28.82 -20.56
N ILE A 797 31.06 -30.14 -20.48
CA ILE A 797 30.71 -30.93 -19.29
C ILE A 797 31.42 -30.41 -18.03
N GLU A 798 32.63 -29.88 -18.18
CA GLU A 798 33.42 -29.28 -17.09
C GLU A 798 32.73 -28.05 -16.50
N GLN A 799 32.23 -27.13 -17.33
CA GLN A 799 31.53 -25.93 -16.88
C GLN A 799 30.20 -26.28 -16.21
N LEU A 800 29.43 -27.20 -16.81
CA LEU A 800 28.17 -27.67 -16.24
C LEU A 800 28.38 -28.38 -14.89
N THR A 801 29.45 -29.16 -14.76
CA THR A 801 29.80 -29.82 -13.50
C THR A 801 30.15 -28.78 -12.43
N LEU A 802 30.96 -27.77 -12.77
CA LEU A 802 31.30 -26.69 -11.86
C LEU A 802 30.07 -25.88 -11.41
N ALA A 803 29.14 -25.60 -12.33
CA ALA A 803 27.88 -24.90 -12.01
C ALA A 803 26.97 -25.75 -11.10
N ALA A 804 26.89 -27.05 -11.33
CA ALA A 804 26.17 -27.98 -10.45
C ALA A 804 26.81 -28.08 -9.05
N ASP A 805 28.15 -28.07 -8.96
CA ASP A 805 28.88 -28.06 -7.69
C ASP A 805 28.62 -26.79 -6.88
N LYS A 806 28.62 -25.63 -7.56
CA LYS A 806 28.24 -24.34 -6.98
C LYS A 806 26.83 -24.36 -6.40
N CYS A 807 25.84 -24.82 -7.17
CA CYS A 807 24.47 -24.98 -6.70
C CYS A 807 24.37 -25.93 -5.49
N SER A 808 25.11 -27.04 -5.49
CA SER A 808 25.13 -28.00 -4.38
C SER A 808 25.76 -27.37 -3.11
N GLY A 809 26.82 -26.58 -3.29
CA GLY A 809 27.43 -25.79 -2.21
C GLY A 809 26.48 -24.73 -1.64
N ASP A 810 25.67 -24.08 -2.48
CA ASP A 810 24.62 -23.16 -2.04
C ASP A 810 23.54 -23.84 -1.21
N VAL A 811 23.09 -25.03 -1.62
CA VAL A 811 22.14 -25.85 -0.84
C VAL A 811 22.71 -26.16 0.55
N THR A 812 23.99 -26.56 0.62
CA THR A 812 24.69 -26.81 1.89
C THR A 812 24.79 -25.53 2.74
N ALA A 813 25.10 -24.39 2.11
CA ALA A 813 25.20 -23.11 2.80
C ALA A 813 23.86 -22.62 3.36
N ILE A 814 22.75 -22.89 2.67
CA ILE A 814 21.39 -22.59 3.17
C ILE A 814 21.11 -23.41 4.44
N HIS A 815 21.42 -24.71 4.42
CA HIS A 815 21.28 -25.57 5.60
C HIS A 815 22.12 -25.08 6.78
N GLU A 816 23.39 -24.75 6.53
CA GLU A 816 24.30 -24.26 7.56
C GLU A 816 23.83 -22.92 8.16
N THR A 817 23.25 -22.05 7.33
CA THR A 817 22.64 -20.79 7.79
C THR A 817 21.45 -21.06 8.72
N MET A 818 20.55 -21.96 8.32
CA MET A 818 19.41 -22.36 9.14
C MET A 818 19.85 -23.01 10.46
N LYS A 819 20.83 -23.92 10.40
CA LYS A 819 21.42 -24.59 11.56
C LYS A 819 22.01 -23.59 12.54
N ARG A 820 22.85 -22.67 12.06
CA ARG A 820 23.44 -21.62 12.89
C ARG A 820 22.38 -20.73 13.54
N ALA A 821 21.32 -20.38 12.81
CA ALA A 821 20.23 -19.58 13.36
C ALA A 821 19.53 -20.27 14.54
N ILE A 822 19.23 -21.58 14.41
CA ILE A 822 18.59 -22.38 15.47
C ILE A 822 19.55 -22.65 16.64
N GLU A 823 20.83 -22.90 16.37
CA GLU A 823 21.84 -23.09 17.43
C GLU A 823 22.08 -21.80 18.22
N THR A 824 22.18 -20.66 17.55
CA THR A 824 22.29 -19.33 18.19
C THR A 824 21.04 -19.04 19.03
N TYR A 825 19.86 -19.39 18.51
CA TYR A 825 18.60 -19.28 19.23
C TYR A 825 18.60 -20.12 20.52
N HIS A 826 19.08 -21.37 20.49
CA HIS A 826 19.16 -22.23 21.68
C HIS A 826 20.15 -21.74 22.75
N GLN A 827 21.10 -20.87 22.38
CA GLN A 827 22.03 -20.23 23.31
C GLN A 827 21.43 -18.98 23.97
N SER A 828 20.30 -18.50 23.48
CA SER A 828 19.67 -17.30 24.03
C SER A 828 19.08 -17.54 25.42
N ALA A 829 19.28 -16.57 26.32
CA ALA A 829 18.64 -16.55 27.63
C ALA A 829 17.12 -16.34 27.52
N ASP A 830 16.67 -15.60 26.50
CA ASP A 830 15.26 -15.34 26.24
C ASP A 830 14.90 -15.83 24.83
N LEU A 831 14.36 -17.04 24.80
CA LEU A 831 13.95 -17.72 23.59
C LEU A 831 12.79 -17.01 22.87
N LEU A 832 11.88 -16.33 23.58
CA LEU A 832 10.77 -15.64 22.91
C LEU A 832 11.25 -14.35 22.24
N TRP A 833 12.13 -13.59 22.89
CA TRP A 833 12.65 -12.34 22.33
C TRP A 833 13.34 -12.56 20.98
N HIS A 834 14.06 -13.67 20.84
CA HIS A 834 14.80 -14.00 19.62
C HIS A 834 13.99 -14.84 18.63
N TRP A 835 12.75 -15.24 18.96
CA TRP A 835 11.91 -16.07 18.07
C TRP A 835 11.71 -15.43 16.71
N LYS A 836 11.34 -14.13 16.67
CA LYS A 836 11.09 -13.38 15.42
C LYS A 836 12.28 -13.42 14.46
N MET A 837 13.48 -13.15 14.96
CA MET A 837 14.67 -13.14 14.10
C MET A 837 14.95 -14.55 13.56
N THR A 838 14.85 -15.57 14.41
CA THR A 838 15.17 -16.94 14.04
C THR A 838 14.15 -17.52 13.05
N HIS A 839 12.85 -17.33 13.27
CA HIS A 839 11.85 -17.92 12.38
C HIS A 839 11.81 -17.24 11.00
N GLU A 840 12.02 -15.92 10.91
CA GLU A 840 12.12 -15.23 9.61
C GLU A 840 13.29 -15.79 8.78
N LEU A 841 14.45 -16.02 9.40
CA LEU A 841 15.61 -16.64 8.76
C LEU A 841 15.32 -18.08 8.31
N VAL A 842 14.73 -18.90 9.19
CA VAL A 842 14.34 -20.28 8.87
C VAL A 842 13.37 -20.33 7.69
N ASN A 843 12.36 -19.46 7.70
CA ASN A 843 11.37 -19.36 6.63
C ASN A 843 11.97 -18.89 5.31
N GLY A 844 12.92 -17.95 5.34
CA GLY A 844 13.69 -17.56 4.16
C GLY A 844 14.53 -18.71 3.59
N CYS A 845 15.17 -19.53 4.44
CA CYS A 845 15.87 -20.74 4.00
C CYS A 845 14.92 -21.75 3.32
N ILE A 846 13.75 -22.00 3.90
CA ILE A 846 12.75 -22.93 3.35
C ILE A 846 12.16 -22.41 2.04
N GLU A 847 11.94 -21.11 1.92
CA GLU A 847 11.54 -20.46 0.67
C GLU A 847 12.59 -20.72 -0.43
N MET A 848 13.87 -20.42 -0.18
CA MET A 848 14.94 -20.62 -1.16
C MET A 848 14.96 -22.07 -1.66
N ILE A 849 14.95 -23.04 -0.75
CA ILE A 849 14.91 -24.47 -1.08
C ILE A 849 13.67 -24.81 -1.90
N SER A 850 12.50 -24.30 -1.52
CA SER A 850 11.24 -24.56 -2.23
C SER A 850 11.27 -24.08 -3.67
N LEU A 851 11.82 -22.88 -3.93
CA LEU A 851 11.95 -22.31 -5.27
C LEU A 851 12.98 -23.08 -6.11
N MET A 852 14.12 -23.48 -5.51
CA MET A 852 15.13 -24.34 -6.16
C MET A 852 14.54 -25.68 -6.59
N VAL A 853 13.80 -26.35 -5.69
CA VAL A 853 13.15 -27.64 -5.96
C VAL A 853 12.20 -27.54 -7.14
N PHE A 854 11.38 -26.48 -7.20
CA PHE A 854 10.44 -26.31 -8.31
C PHE A 854 11.15 -26.20 -9.66
N LEU A 855 12.12 -25.31 -9.78
CA LEU A 855 12.85 -25.12 -11.05
C LEU A 855 13.59 -26.40 -11.47
N LEU A 856 14.29 -27.05 -10.54
CA LEU A 856 15.04 -28.27 -10.85
C LEU A 856 14.14 -29.47 -11.15
N ALA A 857 12.94 -29.55 -10.55
CA ALA A 857 11.96 -30.58 -10.90
C ALA A 857 11.46 -30.40 -12.35
N VAL A 858 11.26 -29.16 -12.81
CA VAL A 858 10.93 -28.87 -14.22
C VAL A 858 12.07 -29.25 -15.15
N CYS A 859 13.32 -28.89 -14.81
CA CYS A 859 14.50 -29.30 -15.57
C CYS A 859 14.61 -30.84 -15.66
N TYR A 860 14.38 -31.54 -14.55
CA TYR A 860 14.41 -33.00 -14.51
C TYR A 860 13.38 -33.63 -15.44
N ASP A 861 12.11 -33.19 -15.36
CA ASP A 861 11.01 -33.73 -16.18
C ASP A 861 11.31 -33.58 -17.68
N LYS A 862 11.86 -32.44 -18.09
CA LYS A 862 12.31 -32.19 -19.46
C LYS A 862 13.34 -33.21 -19.92
N TYR A 863 14.43 -33.40 -19.18
CA TYR A 863 15.53 -34.28 -19.60
C TYR A 863 15.23 -35.76 -19.42
N LEU A 864 14.31 -36.14 -18.51
CA LEU A 864 13.82 -37.51 -18.39
C LEU A 864 13.00 -37.93 -19.62
N HIS A 865 12.17 -37.02 -20.15
CA HIS A 865 11.29 -37.27 -21.29
C HIS A 865 11.90 -36.90 -22.65
N ALA A 866 13.20 -36.60 -22.69
CA ALA A 866 13.86 -36.27 -23.94
C ALA A 866 14.02 -37.52 -24.84
N PRO A 867 13.80 -37.41 -26.16
CA PRO A 867 13.84 -38.56 -27.05
C PRO A 867 15.25 -39.17 -27.10
N THR A 868 15.36 -40.48 -26.87
CA THR A 868 16.60 -41.27 -26.94
C THR A 868 17.15 -41.35 -28.37
N SER A 869 17.68 -40.24 -28.89
CA SER A 869 18.09 -40.16 -30.31
C SER A 869 19.39 -39.39 -30.50
N GLN A 870 20.51 -40.09 -30.30
CA GLN A 870 21.63 -40.02 -31.24
C GLN A 870 22.12 -41.44 -31.53
N ALA A 871 21.28 -42.22 -32.22
CA ALA A 871 21.83 -43.23 -33.11
C ALA A 871 22.57 -42.46 -34.20
N GLN A 872 23.90 -42.59 -34.22
CA GLN A 872 24.75 -42.04 -35.28
C GLN A 872 24.13 -42.32 -36.66
N PRO A 873 24.18 -41.37 -37.60
CA PRO A 873 23.64 -41.59 -38.93
C PRO A 873 24.36 -42.79 -39.53
N SER A 874 23.57 -43.79 -39.95
CA SER A 874 24.03 -44.98 -40.66
C SER A 874 24.64 -44.59 -42.00
N ALA A 875 25.87 -44.09 -41.99
CA ALA A 875 26.73 -43.97 -43.15
C ALA A 875 27.25 -45.38 -43.46
N GLY A 876 26.58 -46.09 -44.37
CA GLY A 876 26.96 -47.47 -44.69
C GLY A 876 26.25 -48.09 -45.88
N LYS A 877 25.74 -47.30 -46.83
CA LYS A 877 25.44 -47.86 -48.16
C LYS A 877 26.76 -48.10 -48.88
N LYS A 878 27.22 -49.34 -48.77
CA LYS A 878 28.30 -49.97 -49.53
C LYS A 878 28.24 -49.56 -51.00
N VAL A 879 29.17 -48.71 -51.45
CA VAL A 879 29.48 -48.56 -52.86
C VAL A 879 30.87 -49.16 -53.11
N LYS A 880 30.88 -49.99 -54.15
CA LYS A 880 31.92 -50.85 -54.70
C LYS A 880 33.34 -50.28 -54.68
N LYS A 881 34.23 -51.21 -54.29
CA LYS A 881 35.65 -51.34 -54.65
C LYS A 881 35.96 -50.81 -56.06
N GLY A 882 36.91 -49.88 -56.13
CA GLY A 882 37.71 -49.52 -57.30
C GLY A 882 39.13 -49.22 -56.80
N PRO A 883 40.19 -49.72 -57.47
CA PRO A 883 41.51 -49.85 -56.86
C PRO A 883 42.49 -48.75 -57.31
N GLU A 884 43.69 -48.83 -56.73
CA GLU A 884 44.97 -48.31 -57.23
C GLU A 884 45.42 -46.88 -56.83
N ASN A 885 46.44 -46.92 -55.96
CA ASN A 885 47.78 -46.37 -56.13
C ASN A 885 48.05 -44.85 -56.12
N SER A 886 49.15 -44.59 -55.40
CA SER A 886 50.17 -43.55 -55.56
C SER A 886 49.86 -42.12 -55.08
N ALA A 887 50.71 -41.73 -54.13
CA ALA A 887 51.10 -40.37 -53.73
C ALA A 887 51.71 -39.57 -54.92
N PRO A 888 52.27 -38.35 -54.75
CA PRO A 888 52.31 -37.44 -53.59
C PRO A 888 51.99 -35.95 -53.95
N ASN A 889 52.20 -35.10 -52.95
CA ASN A 889 52.72 -33.73 -53.02
C ASN A 889 51.78 -32.51 -52.90
N THR A 890 52.21 -31.70 -51.92
CA THR A 890 52.30 -30.24 -51.90
C THR A 890 51.04 -29.40 -51.73
N ALA A 891 50.95 -28.90 -50.50
CA ALA A 891 50.97 -27.49 -50.15
C ALA A 891 49.70 -26.65 -50.34
N THR A 892 49.56 -25.78 -49.33
CA THR A 892 48.85 -24.51 -49.25
C THR A 892 47.40 -24.47 -48.80
N THR A 893 47.24 -23.66 -47.75
CA THR A 893 46.12 -22.76 -47.37
C THR A 893 44.98 -23.28 -46.48
N THR A 894 44.94 -22.66 -45.29
CA THR A 894 43.80 -22.30 -44.45
C THR A 894 43.02 -23.44 -43.78
N ASN A 895 43.57 -23.94 -42.67
CA ASN A 895 42.77 -24.60 -41.64
C ASN A 895 41.96 -23.54 -40.89
N ALA A 896 40.71 -23.34 -41.32
CA ALA A 896 39.67 -22.86 -40.42
C ALA A 896 39.52 -23.89 -39.30
N SER A 897 39.80 -23.46 -38.08
CA SER A 897 39.53 -24.18 -36.84
C SER A 897 38.02 -24.40 -36.71
N ASN A 898 37.53 -25.51 -37.24
CA ASN A 898 36.22 -26.06 -36.89
C ASN A 898 36.32 -26.72 -35.50
N ASP A 899 36.40 -25.90 -34.45
CA ASP A 899 36.04 -26.33 -33.10
C ASP A 899 34.52 -26.47 -33.03
N ALA A 900 34.00 -27.56 -33.59
CA ALA A 900 32.64 -28.01 -33.32
C ALA A 900 32.60 -28.52 -31.88
N SER A 901 32.46 -27.59 -30.92
CA SER A 901 32.22 -27.90 -29.51
C SER A 901 31.07 -28.91 -29.40
N SER A 902 31.37 -30.09 -28.86
CA SER A 902 30.40 -31.17 -28.67
C SER A 902 29.40 -30.76 -27.59
N VAL A 903 28.15 -30.53 -27.98
CA VAL A 903 27.05 -30.25 -27.07
C VAL A 903 26.85 -31.45 -26.14
N VAL A 904 26.86 -31.21 -24.82
CA VAL A 904 26.75 -32.29 -23.80
C VAL A 904 25.43 -33.06 -23.98
N PRO A 905 25.47 -34.42 -24.04
CA PRO A 905 24.27 -35.25 -24.17
C PRO A 905 23.24 -35.00 -23.07
N GLU A 906 21.94 -35.07 -23.40
CA GLU A 906 20.86 -34.84 -22.43
C GLU A 906 20.91 -35.79 -21.23
N ARG A 907 21.41 -37.01 -21.43
CA ARG A 907 21.62 -37.98 -20.34
C ARG A 907 22.64 -37.49 -19.32
N GLU A 908 23.72 -36.84 -19.75
CA GLU A 908 24.72 -36.27 -18.84
C GLU A 908 24.16 -35.04 -18.11
N ARG A 909 23.35 -34.23 -18.80
CA ARG A 909 22.63 -33.10 -18.18
C ARG A 909 21.65 -33.59 -17.10
N LEU A 910 20.91 -34.66 -17.38
CA LEU A 910 20.02 -35.31 -16.40
C LEU A 910 20.79 -35.77 -15.15
N VAL A 911 22.00 -36.33 -15.32
CA VAL A 911 22.86 -36.74 -14.20
C VAL A 911 23.23 -35.54 -13.31
N LEU A 912 23.55 -34.40 -13.90
CA LEU A 912 23.88 -33.17 -13.15
C LEU A 912 22.68 -32.58 -12.43
N VAL A 913 21.51 -32.51 -13.07
CA VAL A 913 20.26 -32.09 -12.40
C VAL A 913 19.93 -33.04 -11.23
N THR A 914 20.08 -34.35 -11.45
CA THR A 914 19.86 -35.37 -10.43
C THR A 914 20.84 -35.23 -9.25
N LYS A 915 22.10 -34.85 -9.52
CA LYS A 915 23.11 -34.59 -8.47
C LYS A 915 22.64 -33.47 -7.53
N VAL A 916 22.20 -32.33 -8.06
CA VAL A 916 21.70 -31.22 -7.24
C VAL A 916 20.40 -31.58 -6.51
N LEU A 917 19.48 -32.31 -7.15
CA LEU A 917 18.26 -32.80 -6.51
C LEU A 917 18.52 -33.80 -5.38
N ARG A 918 19.56 -34.62 -5.48
CA ARG A 918 19.99 -35.52 -4.39
C ARG A 918 20.52 -34.73 -3.20
N GLU A 919 21.31 -33.68 -3.45
CA GLU A 919 21.78 -32.77 -2.39
C GLU A 919 20.60 -32.09 -1.70
N LEU A 920 19.66 -31.52 -2.47
CA LEU A 920 18.41 -30.96 -1.94
C LEU A 920 17.63 -31.96 -1.09
N LYS A 921 17.51 -33.22 -1.51
CA LYS A 921 16.86 -34.26 -0.70
C LYS A 921 17.58 -34.51 0.62
N GLN A 922 18.91 -34.62 0.62
CA GLN A 922 19.69 -34.81 1.84
C GLN A 922 19.53 -33.62 2.78
N THR A 923 19.68 -32.41 2.26
CA THR A 923 19.48 -31.16 2.98
C THR A 923 18.07 -31.02 3.55
N ILE A 924 17.02 -31.32 2.78
CA ILE A 924 15.63 -31.25 3.27
C ILE A 924 15.40 -32.23 4.42
N ASN A 925 15.95 -33.45 4.34
CA ASN A 925 15.88 -34.39 5.46
C ASN A 925 16.62 -33.86 6.70
N ALA A 926 17.78 -33.24 6.52
CA ALA A 926 18.53 -32.62 7.62
C ALA A 926 17.78 -31.41 8.22
N MET A 927 17.15 -30.57 7.39
CA MET A 927 16.29 -29.47 7.83
C MET A 927 15.05 -29.97 8.58
N ASP A 928 14.41 -31.07 8.19
CA ASP A 928 13.28 -31.66 8.94
C ASP A 928 13.70 -32.12 10.34
N LEU A 929 14.89 -32.73 10.46
CA LEU A 929 15.46 -33.14 11.75
C LEU A 929 15.82 -31.93 12.62
N LEU A 930 16.36 -30.87 12.02
CA LEU A 930 16.68 -29.62 12.69
C LEU A 930 15.42 -28.89 13.18
N LEU A 931 14.36 -28.85 12.37
CA LEU A 931 13.06 -28.32 12.81
C LEU A 931 12.47 -29.16 13.95
N ALA A 932 12.66 -30.48 13.93
CA ALA A 932 12.20 -31.34 15.01
C ALA A 932 12.93 -31.10 16.35
N SER A 933 14.17 -30.59 16.32
CA SER A 933 14.93 -30.21 17.52
C SER A 933 14.75 -28.75 17.94
N TRP A 934 13.99 -27.96 17.18
CA TRP A 934 13.78 -26.55 17.48
C TRP A 934 12.85 -26.37 18.68
N LYS A 935 13.46 -26.07 19.83
CA LYS A 935 12.76 -25.81 21.09
C LYS A 935 11.77 -24.64 20.93
N PRO A 936 10.51 -24.78 21.38
CA PRO A 936 9.57 -23.66 21.42
C PRO A 936 10.00 -22.64 22.49
N PRO A 937 9.60 -21.37 22.36
CA PRO A 937 9.83 -20.37 23.38
C PRO A 937 9.12 -20.75 24.68
N LEU A 938 9.82 -20.61 25.80
CA LEU A 938 9.28 -20.82 27.15
C LEU A 938 9.02 -19.45 27.78
N VAL A 939 7.86 -19.32 28.44
CA VAL A 939 7.51 -18.13 29.23
C VAL A 939 7.87 -18.41 30.68
N GLU A 940 8.63 -17.50 31.31
CA GLU A 940 9.02 -17.62 32.72
C GLU A 940 7.81 -17.61 33.67
N ASP A 941 7.91 -18.32 34.80
CA ASP A 941 6.86 -18.40 35.83
C ASP A 941 6.61 -17.06 36.56
N SER A 942 7.50 -16.07 36.37
CA SER A 942 7.38 -14.72 36.96
C SER A 942 6.11 -13.97 36.52
N LEU A 943 5.54 -14.34 35.37
CA LEU A 943 4.36 -13.70 34.79
C LEU A 943 3.14 -13.78 35.72
N SER A 944 2.94 -14.90 36.42
CA SER A 944 1.81 -15.06 37.34
C SER A 944 1.88 -14.06 38.49
N ALA A 945 3.07 -13.89 39.08
CA ALA A 945 3.31 -12.91 40.13
C ALA A 945 3.19 -11.46 39.63
N ALA A 946 3.54 -11.20 38.36
CA ALA A 946 3.35 -9.89 37.75
C ALA A 946 1.86 -9.57 37.55
N ILE A 947 1.08 -10.53 37.07
CA ILE A 947 -0.37 -10.41 36.87
C ILE A 947 -1.10 -10.22 38.20
N GLU A 948 -0.71 -10.93 39.25
CA GLU A 948 -1.21 -10.71 40.61
C GLU A 948 -0.91 -9.29 41.11
N ARG A 949 0.33 -8.79 40.91
CA ARG A 949 0.70 -7.41 41.26
C ARG A 949 -0.13 -6.35 40.53
N MET A 950 -0.56 -6.65 39.31
CA MET A 950 -1.41 -5.76 38.51
C MET A 950 -2.90 -5.92 38.78
N SER A 951 -3.32 -6.84 39.65
CA SER A 951 -4.73 -7.20 39.87
C SER A 951 -5.46 -7.70 38.60
N LEU A 952 -4.71 -8.23 37.63
CA LEU A 952 -5.26 -8.79 36.40
C LEU A 952 -5.76 -10.23 36.63
N ASN A 953 -6.70 -10.69 35.80
CA ASN A 953 -7.21 -12.06 35.88
C ASN A 953 -6.08 -13.08 35.60
N PRO A 954 -5.81 -14.04 36.50
CA PRO A 954 -4.78 -15.09 36.30
C PRO A 954 -4.95 -15.89 35.00
N LYS A 955 -6.19 -16.02 34.50
CA LYS A 955 -6.46 -16.68 33.21
C LYS A 955 -5.73 -16.01 32.05
N CYS A 956 -5.51 -14.70 32.11
CA CYS A 956 -4.80 -13.96 31.07
C CYS A 956 -3.38 -14.50 30.85
N ALA A 957 -2.66 -14.80 31.94
CA ALA A 957 -1.33 -15.42 31.90
C ALA A 957 -1.36 -16.71 31.10
N SER A 958 -2.27 -17.61 31.50
CA SER A 958 -2.40 -18.94 30.90
C SER A 958 -2.81 -18.87 29.43
N THR A 959 -3.66 -17.91 29.05
CA THR A 959 -4.06 -17.70 27.66
C THR A 959 -2.86 -17.25 26.82
N VAL A 960 -2.12 -16.23 27.26
CA VAL A 960 -0.96 -15.72 26.51
C VAL A 960 0.13 -16.78 26.39
N GLN A 961 0.43 -17.50 27.48
CA GLN A 961 1.37 -18.62 27.47
C GLN A 961 0.95 -19.73 26.50
N SER A 962 -0.33 -20.11 26.51
CA SER A 962 -0.88 -21.09 25.57
C SER A 962 -0.78 -20.62 24.13
N THR A 963 -1.11 -19.35 23.85
CA THR A 963 -1.02 -18.76 22.51
C THR A 963 0.40 -18.78 21.97
N ILE A 964 1.40 -18.46 22.80
CA ILE A 964 2.83 -18.49 22.43
C ILE A 964 3.26 -19.92 22.08
N ALA A 965 2.95 -20.88 22.96
CA ALA A 965 3.31 -22.28 22.77
C ALA A 965 2.63 -22.88 21.52
N GLU A 966 1.32 -22.63 21.36
CA GLU A 966 0.55 -23.14 20.22
C GLU A 966 1.04 -22.58 18.89
N ASN A 967 1.37 -21.28 18.83
CA ASN A 967 1.91 -20.64 17.63
C ASN A 967 3.20 -21.36 17.20
N ALA A 968 4.19 -21.47 18.10
CA ALA A 968 5.47 -22.07 17.79
C ALA A 968 5.34 -23.55 17.38
N LEU A 969 4.55 -24.34 18.12
CA LEU A 969 4.33 -25.76 17.81
C LEU A 969 3.61 -25.96 16.47
N THR A 970 2.68 -25.06 16.12
CA THR A 970 1.96 -25.13 14.84
C THR A 970 2.84 -24.71 13.68
N GLU A 971 3.64 -23.64 13.83
CA GLU A 971 4.62 -23.22 12.83
C GLU A 971 5.60 -24.37 12.49
N VAL A 972 6.26 -24.94 13.51
CA VAL A 972 7.22 -26.04 13.29
C VAL A 972 6.56 -27.23 12.57
N ARG A 973 5.33 -27.57 12.96
CA ARG A 973 4.56 -28.67 12.33
C ARG A 973 4.29 -28.40 10.85
N ASP A 974 3.86 -27.18 10.51
CA ASP A 974 3.52 -26.79 9.15
C ASP A 974 4.75 -26.68 8.25
N LEU A 975 5.86 -26.15 8.76
CA LEU A 975 7.13 -26.11 8.04
C LEU A 975 7.69 -27.52 7.76
N ARG A 976 7.60 -28.43 8.73
CA ARG A 976 7.98 -29.84 8.53
C ARG A 976 7.10 -30.53 7.50
N LYS A 977 5.79 -30.26 7.51
CA LYS A 977 4.86 -30.74 6.48
C LYS A 977 5.26 -30.20 5.10
N LEU A 978 5.61 -28.92 5.01
CA LEU A 978 6.05 -28.28 3.78
C LEU A 978 7.30 -28.95 3.20
N LEU A 979 8.31 -29.21 4.03
CA LEU A 979 9.51 -29.94 3.63
C LEU A 979 9.19 -31.36 3.11
N LYS A 980 8.30 -32.08 3.78
CA LYS A 980 7.83 -33.40 3.32
C LYS A 980 7.11 -33.33 1.97
N ASP A 981 6.36 -32.27 1.73
CA ASP A 981 5.69 -32.07 0.44
C ASP A 981 6.70 -31.73 -0.67
N LYS A 982 7.80 -31.01 -0.38
CA LYS A 982 8.92 -30.84 -1.32
C LYS A 982 9.65 -32.14 -1.62
N LEU A 983 9.84 -33.02 -0.64
CA LEU A 983 10.36 -34.38 -0.89
C LEU A 983 9.45 -35.18 -1.82
N LYS A 984 8.12 -35.09 -1.66
CA LYS A 984 7.16 -35.74 -2.57
C LYS A 984 7.25 -35.18 -3.99
N LEU A 985 7.41 -33.87 -4.13
CA LEU A 985 7.56 -33.20 -5.43
C LEU A 985 8.78 -33.74 -6.19
N MET A 986 9.86 -34.08 -5.49
CA MET A 986 11.08 -34.69 -6.05
C MET A 986 11.04 -36.22 -6.18
N SER A 987 10.00 -36.90 -5.69
CA SER A 987 9.99 -38.38 -5.59
C SER A 987 10.02 -39.12 -6.93
N LYS A 988 9.51 -38.51 -8.00
CA LYS A 988 9.68 -39.05 -9.37
C LYS A 988 11.08 -38.83 -9.92
N ALA A 989 11.80 -37.86 -9.37
CA ALA A 989 13.10 -37.44 -9.88
C ALA A 989 14.29 -38.22 -9.32
N ILE A 990 14.05 -38.95 -8.22
CA ILE A 990 15.04 -39.68 -7.44
C ILE A 990 14.59 -41.14 -7.37
#